data_AF-A0A957QU25-F1
#
_entry.id   AF-A0A957QU25-F1
#
_cell.length_a   1.000
_cell.length_b   1.000
_cell.length_c   1.000
_cell.angle_alpha   90.00
_cell.angle_beta   90.00
_cell.angle_gamma   90.00
#
_symmetry.space_group_name_H-M   'P 1'
#
loop_
_entity.id
_entity.type
_entity.pdbx_description
1 polymer ?
#
loop_
_entity_poly.entity_id
_entity_poly.type
_entity_poly.pdbx_seq_one_letter_code
_entity_poly.pdbx_strand_id
1 'polypeptide(L)'
;MSDDTVVVGVPGYNNATGAVFVFTRTVGSWQVATTPAAILTASDGASGDELGTAVAISGNRIIAGAPYHNTSAGAAYVFERPGSDWSVATETKLTAFDGGADDFFGEAVDISGDIAVVGAYGYDTTLTDAGAAYAFDYSSSWSTGTRLISEAPEEFGSFGDSVAVESGTTNMIVVGAPFETPTTGVSTGGKAYAFPGTPLWTTDQESVELRANAPAAGDWLGWSVAIDGDTILAGAPQAGNIGATYVFTRPGSLSVLELYEIATLLPSDGSGGDFFGGSVALSSGYAIVGSPSAGGIVSTTLSGAAYVYIRATGAWTNTIEAAKLIPADGENTDNFGESVGLAGTSFVAGAPTDDGQSTVDSGSAYVFTLDELAIAKAADPASVLPGGQVTYTIVYTNNGPNTVNGATIADVLPAAVATSTVTAAGTQITATGTARYNWQVAPLAPGAGGIITVTGVLSIPLAGGLITNTVTIGSDLPDGTPADNTGAAGVNVPLNADLSISKALTPARATAGDTVTFTLTYSNAGPDSATGVVITDVIPVSITNSIVISSGPTLQQVPAVPGFAWAVQGALAPDVTGVITVVGTLAGSLTAPEAITNSAQITSGLLDMVPGNNTSAAALDVCMNNLAVTSAADSGTGSLRWALAGICPDGTITIAPPAPLVITLTSGQLAVDRNVTIAGSGAATVTVDASSSSRIFNIGAGVRASFNGLTLRRGSAGAGNGGAILVNSGANLTLSSAEIVSSTASSGGAIANLGVATINNSVLHGNSAGAGGAVANAVGVTLTITNSTIISNVASGGVLGGTGGAVNNAGRLTLENATVTGNRAGQGAALYQTQGTATFRHVTVANNTATTAGGGIYAIGGTTSLANSLFAANGTGAGASVGGTGGVTNAGGNLCWPTGTCNVTPAIPYADPLLGALGIYLGASPVLPLLPGSNAIDAGTSGNCLATDQRGVARTPATCDSGA
;
A
#
# COMPACT_ATOMS: atom_id res chain seq x y z
N MET A 1 -44.30 40.04 -12.05
CA MET A 1 -44.10 39.70 -10.60
C MET A 1 -43.03 40.64 -10.06
N SER A 2 -43.08 41.06 -8.80
CA SER A 2 -42.02 41.87 -8.16
C SER A 2 -41.91 41.51 -6.68
N ASP A 3 -40.71 41.14 -6.22
CA ASP A 3 -40.41 40.71 -4.85
C ASP A 3 -41.36 39.64 -4.28
N ASP A 4 -42.27 40.06 -3.42
CA ASP A 4 -43.26 39.24 -2.72
C ASP A 4 -44.67 39.38 -3.31
N THR A 5 -44.82 40.05 -4.45
CA THR A 5 -46.09 40.42 -5.06
C THR A 5 -46.24 39.81 -6.46
N VAL A 6 -47.35 39.09 -6.67
CA VAL A 6 -47.80 38.61 -7.98
C VAL A 6 -49.02 39.43 -8.39
N VAL A 7 -49.05 39.84 -9.65
CA VAL A 7 -50.19 40.55 -10.25
C VAL A 7 -50.73 39.70 -11.39
N VAL A 8 -52.04 39.57 -11.45
CA VAL A 8 -52.75 38.76 -12.45
C VAL A 8 -53.80 39.65 -13.09
N GLY A 9 -53.74 39.82 -14.40
CA GLY A 9 -54.77 40.50 -15.18
C GLY A 9 -55.99 39.60 -15.36
N VAL A 10 -57.19 40.17 -15.20
CA VAL A 10 -58.46 39.44 -15.30
C VAL A 10 -59.41 40.19 -16.24
N PRO A 11 -59.14 40.21 -17.56
CA PRO A 11 -59.89 41.02 -18.53
C PRO A 11 -61.38 40.68 -18.59
N GLY A 12 -61.75 39.41 -18.39
CA GLY A 12 -63.14 38.95 -18.35
C GLY A 12 -63.94 39.37 -17.10
N TYR A 13 -63.31 40.02 -16.12
CA TYR A 13 -63.95 40.41 -14.87
C TYR A 13 -65.15 41.35 -15.11
N ASN A 14 -66.28 41.05 -14.46
CA ASN A 14 -67.50 41.88 -14.42
C ASN A 14 -68.01 42.35 -15.80
N ASN A 15 -68.44 41.39 -16.65
CA ASN A 15 -68.86 41.65 -18.05
C ASN A 15 -67.75 42.32 -18.88
N ALA A 16 -66.53 41.81 -18.73
CA ALA A 16 -65.36 42.30 -19.45
C ALA A 16 -65.06 43.80 -19.21
N THR A 17 -65.42 44.35 -18.03
CA THR A 17 -64.85 45.65 -17.61
C THR A 17 -63.37 45.49 -17.26
N GLY A 18 -62.98 44.28 -16.85
CA GLY A 18 -61.61 43.92 -16.49
C GLY A 18 -61.19 44.38 -15.09
N ALA A 19 -60.12 43.77 -14.59
CA ALA A 19 -59.51 44.06 -13.30
C ALA A 19 -58.06 43.54 -13.21
N VAL A 20 -57.31 43.99 -12.20
CA VAL A 20 -56.04 43.39 -11.80
C VAL A 20 -56.15 42.82 -10.38
N PHE A 21 -55.82 41.55 -10.23
CA PHE A 21 -55.80 40.87 -8.94
C PHE A 21 -54.37 40.85 -8.40
N VAL A 22 -54.21 41.25 -7.14
CA VAL A 22 -52.89 41.35 -6.50
C VAL A 22 -52.77 40.32 -5.38
N PHE A 23 -51.73 39.51 -5.41
CA PHE A 23 -51.41 38.48 -4.41
C PHE A 23 -50.07 38.80 -3.75
N THR A 24 -49.96 38.54 -2.44
CA THR A 24 -48.73 38.79 -1.67
C THR A 24 -48.30 37.55 -0.89
N ARG A 25 -47.00 37.28 -0.83
CA ARG A 25 -46.42 36.12 -0.16
C ARG A 25 -46.35 36.34 1.36
N THR A 26 -46.92 35.43 2.14
CA THR A 26 -46.67 35.34 3.59
C THR A 26 -45.39 34.55 3.90
N VAL A 27 -44.74 34.82 5.04
CA VAL A 27 -43.40 34.29 5.40
C VAL A 27 -43.24 32.78 5.09
N GLY A 28 -42.29 32.44 4.21
CA GLY A 28 -41.73 31.09 4.04
C GLY A 28 -42.26 30.23 2.88
N SER A 29 -43.33 30.62 2.17
CA SER A 29 -43.75 30.00 0.89
C SER A 29 -44.96 30.73 0.28
N TRP A 30 -45.11 30.64 -1.04
CA TRP A 30 -46.38 30.94 -1.71
C TRP A 30 -47.40 29.87 -1.32
N GLN A 31 -48.53 30.29 -0.73
CA GLN A 31 -49.64 29.41 -0.40
C GLN A 31 -50.72 29.56 -1.47
N VAL A 32 -51.49 28.49 -1.72
CA VAL A 32 -52.67 28.56 -2.60
C VAL A 32 -53.60 29.63 -2.04
N ALA A 33 -53.78 30.72 -2.80
CA ALA A 33 -54.59 31.86 -2.40
C ALA A 33 -55.85 31.92 -3.26
N THR A 34 -57.01 31.70 -2.63
CA THR A 34 -58.31 31.79 -3.31
C THR A 34 -58.91 33.20 -3.29
N THR A 35 -58.27 34.13 -2.58
CA THR A 35 -58.71 35.54 -2.49
C THR A 35 -57.51 36.47 -2.70
N PRO A 36 -57.59 37.43 -3.64
CA PRO A 36 -56.53 38.41 -3.82
C PRO A 36 -56.48 39.39 -2.63
N ALA A 37 -55.28 39.92 -2.35
CA ALA A 37 -55.06 40.97 -1.36
C ALA A 37 -55.69 42.30 -1.78
N ALA A 38 -55.80 42.56 -3.09
CA ALA A 38 -56.52 43.69 -3.66
C ALA A 38 -57.06 43.35 -5.06
N ILE A 39 -58.18 43.97 -5.43
CA ILE A 39 -58.74 43.97 -6.79
C ILE A 39 -58.73 45.43 -7.26
N LEU A 40 -57.99 45.71 -8.33
CA LEU A 40 -57.83 47.04 -8.90
C LEU A 40 -58.68 47.15 -10.17
N THR A 41 -59.50 48.19 -10.27
CA THR A 41 -60.42 48.43 -11.40
C THR A 41 -60.29 49.86 -11.88
N ALA A 42 -60.48 50.11 -13.17
CA ALA A 42 -60.51 51.44 -13.74
C ALA A 42 -61.76 52.21 -13.26
N SER A 43 -61.57 53.45 -12.82
CA SER A 43 -62.63 54.31 -12.30
C SER A 43 -63.72 54.66 -13.33
N ASP A 44 -63.39 54.62 -14.61
CA ASP A 44 -64.26 54.85 -15.77
C ASP A 44 -64.46 53.59 -16.63
N GLY A 45 -64.14 52.40 -16.11
CA GLY A 45 -64.26 51.14 -16.84
C GLY A 45 -65.69 50.84 -17.31
N ALA A 46 -65.83 50.52 -18.59
CA ALA A 46 -67.06 50.11 -19.25
C ALA A 46 -67.02 48.64 -19.68
N SER A 47 -68.19 48.05 -19.95
CA SER A 47 -68.28 46.65 -20.37
C SER A 47 -67.60 46.45 -21.72
N GLY A 48 -66.69 45.48 -21.78
CA GLY A 48 -65.88 45.20 -22.95
C GLY A 48 -64.57 45.97 -23.04
N ASP A 49 -64.21 46.79 -22.04
CA ASP A 49 -62.92 47.51 -22.02
C ASP A 49 -61.72 46.58 -21.76
N GLU A 50 -61.96 45.45 -21.08
CA GLU A 50 -60.98 44.39 -20.78
C GLU A 50 -59.71 44.87 -20.05
N LEU A 51 -59.85 45.71 -19.02
CA LEU A 51 -58.72 46.06 -18.15
C LEU A 51 -57.99 44.80 -17.63
N GLY A 52 -56.67 44.78 -17.79
CA GLY A 52 -55.83 43.67 -17.37
C GLY A 52 -55.52 42.67 -18.49
N THR A 53 -55.81 42.98 -19.76
CA THR A 53 -55.29 42.20 -20.91
C THR A 53 -53.78 42.03 -20.82
N ALA A 54 -53.06 43.11 -20.52
CA ALA A 54 -51.66 43.07 -20.12
C ALA A 54 -51.44 43.76 -18.78
N VAL A 55 -50.52 43.24 -17.98
CA VAL A 55 -50.14 43.78 -16.67
C VAL A 55 -48.63 43.72 -16.45
N ALA A 56 -48.08 44.75 -15.82
CA ALA A 56 -46.70 44.75 -15.34
C ALA A 56 -46.61 45.43 -13.96
N ILE A 57 -45.54 45.13 -13.22
CA ILE A 57 -45.33 45.66 -11.86
C ILE A 57 -43.86 46.00 -11.65
N SER A 58 -43.60 47.20 -11.14
CA SER A 58 -42.29 47.63 -10.68
C SER A 58 -42.42 48.36 -9.35
N GLY A 59 -41.84 47.78 -8.30
CA GLY A 59 -41.85 48.35 -6.95
C GLY A 59 -43.25 48.59 -6.40
N ASN A 60 -43.68 49.85 -6.33
CA ASN A 60 -44.98 50.26 -5.81
C ASN A 60 -46.02 50.62 -6.90
N ARG A 61 -45.72 50.36 -8.17
CA ARG A 61 -46.60 50.68 -9.30
C ARG A 61 -46.96 49.45 -10.12
N ILE A 62 -48.23 49.35 -10.48
CA ILE A 62 -48.77 48.38 -11.42
C ILE A 62 -49.28 49.16 -12.62
N ILE A 63 -48.96 48.72 -13.84
CA ILE A 63 -49.62 49.19 -15.05
C ILE A 63 -50.52 48.08 -15.60
N ALA A 64 -51.69 48.46 -16.10
CA ALA A 64 -52.64 47.54 -16.72
C ALA A 64 -53.29 48.16 -17.96
N GLY A 65 -53.33 47.40 -19.04
CA GLY A 65 -53.93 47.82 -20.30
C GLY A 65 -55.42 47.49 -20.42
N ALA A 66 -56.16 48.31 -21.16
CA ALA A 66 -57.57 48.16 -21.50
C ALA A 66 -57.76 48.52 -23.00
N PRO A 67 -57.32 47.63 -23.92
CA PRO A 67 -57.17 47.92 -25.35
C PRO A 67 -58.49 48.28 -26.06
N TYR A 68 -59.61 47.77 -25.58
CA TYR A 68 -60.92 47.98 -26.21
C TYR A 68 -61.66 49.22 -25.70
N HIS A 69 -61.06 49.96 -24.75
CA HIS A 69 -61.65 51.16 -24.20
C HIS A 69 -61.93 52.22 -25.29
N ASN A 70 -63.10 52.87 -25.20
CA ASN A 70 -63.50 53.97 -26.07
C ASN A 70 -63.43 53.64 -27.59
N THR A 71 -64.11 52.57 -28.01
CA THR A 71 -64.12 52.09 -29.42
C THR A 71 -62.74 51.63 -29.86
N SER A 72 -62.08 50.82 -29.01
CA SER A 72 -60.75 50.28 -29.29
C SER A 72 -59.66 51.32 -29.52
N ALA A 73 -59.88 52.59 -29.11
CA ALA A 73 -58.82 53.57 -29.03
C ALA A 73 -57.81 53.23 -27.93
N GLY A 74 -58.30 52.53 -26.91
CA GLY A 74 -57.51 51.94 -25.86
C GLY A 74 -57.11 52.91 -24.74
N ALA A 75 -56.74 52.35 -23.59
CA ALA A 75 -56.22 53.06 -22.44
C ALA A 75 -55.28 52.16 -21.64
N ALA A 76 -54.39 52.76 -20.84
CA ALA A 76 -53.66 52.05 -19.80
C ALA A 76 -53.81 52.78 -18.46
N TYR A 77 -53.81 52.03 -17.36
CA TYR A 77 -54.03 52.54 -16.02
C TYR A 77 -52.85 52.18 -15.13
N VAL A 78 -52.24 53.20 -14.52
CA VAL A 78 -51.19 53.04 -13.53
C VAL A 78 -51.80 53.13 -12.14
N PHE A 79 -51.71 52.04 -11.39
CA PHE A 79 -52.08 51.98 -9.99
C PHE A 79 -50.84 52.11 -9.11
N GLU A 80 -50.86 53.02 -8.15
CA GLU A 80 -49.75 53.28 -7.23
C GLU A 80 -50.20 53.07 -5.78
N ARG A 81 -49.53 52.17 -5.05
CA ARG A 81 -49.85 51.92 -3.62
C ARG A 81 -49.18 52.94 -2.70
N PRO A 82 -49.91 53.52 -1.72
CA PRO A 82 -49.29 54.21 -0.60
C PRO A 82 -48.79 53.18 0.43
N GLY A 83 -47.46 53.11 0.64
CA GLY A 83 -46.87 52.12 1.56
C GLY A 83 -46.90 50.71 0.97
N SER A 84 -47.45 49.73 1.70
CA SER A 84 -47.45 48.31 1.31
C SER A 84 -48.83 47.74 0.95
N ASP A 85 -49.91 48.49 1.16
CA ASP A 85 -51.29 48.01 0.99
C ASP A 85 -51.86 48.43 -0.37
N TRP A 86 -52.12 47.45 -1.23
CA TRP A 86 -52.67 47.67 -2.57
C TRP A 86 -54.16 48.02 -2.58
N SER A 87 -54.90 47.75 -1.50
CA SER A 87 -56.35 48.01 -1.45
C SER A 87 -56.71 49.51 -1.45
N VAL A 88 -55.72 50.37 -1.20
CA VAL A 88 -55.85 51.84 -1.16
C VAL A 88 -55.04 52.52 -2.29
N ALA A 89 -54.72 51.79 -3.35
CA ALA A 89 -53.97 52.32 -4.49
C ALA A 89 -54.71 53.46 -5.20
N THR A 90 -53.93 54.43 -5.70
CA THR A 90 -54.44 55.53 -6.55
C THR A 90 -54.24 55.21 -8.02
N GLU A 91 -55.16 55.64 -8.87
CA GLU A 91 -55.17 55.37 -10.31
C GLU A 91 -54.76 56.62 -11.11
N THR A 92 -53.97 56.43 -12.16
CA THR A 92 -53.74 57.43 -13.22
C THR A 92 -53.96 56.79 -14.58
N LYS A 93 -54.83 57.38 -15.41
CA LYS A 93 -55.09 56.94 -16.78
C LYS A 93 -54.11 57.54 -17.77
N LEU A 94 -53.59 56.70 -18.67
CA LEU A 94 -52.73 57.02 -19.80
C LEU A 94 -53.48 56.73 -21.11
N THR A 95 -53.32 57.60 -22.09
CA THR A 95 -53.90 57.47 -23.44
C THR A 95 -52.89 57.98 -24.48
N ALA A 96 -52.90 57.42 -25.68
CA ALA A 96 -52.21 58.04 -26.81
C ALA A 96 -52.74 59.45 -27.08
N PHE A 97 -51.87 60.44 -27.28
CA PHE A 97 -52.28 61.83 -27.51
C PHE A 97 -52.98 62.03 -28.87
N ASP A 98 -52.80 61.07 -29.77
CA ASP A 98 -53.31 61.03 -31.13
C ASP A 98 -53.99 59.69 -31.47
N GLY A 99 -54.43 58.95 -30.44
CA GLY A 99 -55.12 57.66 -30.62
C GLY A 99 -56.43 57.79 -31.41
N GLY A 100 -56.57 56.98 -32.45
CA GLY A 100 -57.76 56.73 -33.25
C GLY A 100 -58.58 55.55 -32.72
N ALA A 101 -59.70 55.24 -33.38
CA ALA A 101 -60.45 54.01 -33.10
C ALA A 101 -59.71 52.82 -33.70
N ASP A 102 -59.79 51.66 -33.05
CA ASP A 102 -59.10 50.42 -33.46
C ASP A 102 -57.55 50.49 -33.42
N ASP A 103 -56.98 51.42 -32.64
CA ASP A 103 -55.52 51.49 -32.40
C ASP A 103 -55.03 50.49 -31.33
N PHE A 104 -55.95 50.01 -30.47
CA PHE A 104 -55.71 49.05 -29.38
C PHE A 104 -54.62 49.46 -28.38
N PHE A 105 -54.56 50.75 -28.02
CA PHE A 105 -53.62 51.24 -27.00
C PHE A 105 -53.82 50.53 -25.65
N GLY A 106 -52.78 49.88 -25.15
CA GLY A 106 -52.86 49.08 -23.92
C GLY A 106 -52.89 47.57 -24.18
N GLU A 107 -52.78 47.10 -25.42
CA GLU A 107 -52.64 45.65 -25.67
C GLU A 107 -51.41 45.08 -24.96
N ALA A 108 -50.29 45.79 -25.04
CA ALA A 108 -49.06 45.46 -24.34
C ALA A 108 -48.65 46.61 -23.41
N VAL A 109 -48.24 46.28 -22.19
CA VAL A 109 -47.74 47.27 -21.22
C VAL A 109 -46.52 46.73 -20.49
N ASP A 110 -45.57 47.62 -20.19
CA ASP A 110 -44.49 47.32 -19.25
C ASP A 110 -44.11 48.57 -18.44
N ILE A 111 -43.56 48.37 -17.25
CA ILE A 111 -43.13 49.45 -16.35
C ILE A 111 -41.83 49.07 -15.63
N SER A 112 -40.87 49.98 -15.64
CA SER A 112 -39.62 49.85 -14.88
C SER A 112 -39.31 51.19 -14.23
N GLY A 113 -39.37 51.23 -12.90
CA GLY A 113 -39.17 52.44 -12.10
C GLY A 113 -40.13 53.57 -12.48
N ASP A 114 -39.58 54.63 -13.04
CA ASP A 114 -40.29 55.84 -13.45
C ASP A 114 -40.66 55.87 -14.95
N ILE A 115 -40.52 54.75 -15.67
CA ILE A 115 -40.83 54.67 -17.11
C ILE A 115 -41.90 53.61 -17.33
N ALA A 116 -42.95 53.97 -18.06
CA ALA A 116 -43.98 53.06 -18.53
C ALA A 116 -44.01 53.07 -20.06
N VAL A 117 -44.24 51.92 -20.68
CA VAL A 117 -44.40 51.79 -22.12
C VAL A 117 -45.72 51.11 -22.42
N VAL A 118 -46.43 51.62 -23.41
CA VAL A 118 -47.72 51.10 -23.83
C VAL A 118 -47.74 50.91 -25.35
N GLY A 119 -48.06 49.70 -25.79
CA GLY A 119 -48.21 49.34 -27.20
C GLY A 119 -49.60 49.70 -27.75
N ALA A 120 -49.65 50.01 -29.04
CA ALA A 120 -50.85 50.27 -29.83
C ALA A 120 -50.63 49.69 -31.23
N TYR A 121 -50.79 48.37 -31.37
CA TYR A 121 -50.40 47.64 -32.58
C TYR A 121 -51.27 47.99 -33.80
N GLY A 122 -52.51 48.46 -33.58
CA GLY A 122 -53.44 48.90 -34.64
C GLY A 122 -53.24 50.35 -35.07
N TYR A 123 -52.27 51.07 -34.49
CA TYR A 123 -52.08 52.48 -34.81
C TYR A 123 -51.77 52.70 -36.30
N ASP A 124 -52.56 53.55 -36.94
CA ASP A 124 -52.38 53.96 -38.32
C ASP A 124 -51.32 55.06 -38.47
N THR A 125 -50.31 54.80 -39.30
CA THR A 125 -49.36 55.85 -39.71
C THR A 125 -49.88 56.53 -41.00
N THR A 126 -49.09 56.54 -42.07
CA THR A 126 -49.61 56.65 -43.43
C THR A 126 -50.03 55.29 -44.01
N LEU A 127 -49.76 54.21 -43.27
CA LEU A 127 -50.04 52.82 -43.59
C LEU A 127 -50.99 52.25 -42.53
N THR A 128 -51.91 51.38 -42.96
CA THR A 128 -52.89 50.69 -42.12
C THR A 128 -52.19 49.78 -41.12
N ASP A 129 -52.58 49.85 -39.84
CA ASP A 129 -52.12 48.94 -38.76
C ASP A 129 -50.59 48.76 -38.72
N ALA A 130 -49.84 49.84 -39.00
CA ALA A 130 -48.38 49.81 -38.93
C ALA A 130 -47.92 49.64 -37.47
N GLY A 131 -48.70 50.21 -36.54
CA GLY A 131 -48.49 50.12 -35.10
C GLY A 131 -47.59 51.20 -34.53
N ALA A 132 -47.71 51.43 -33.22
CA ALA A 132 -46.91 52.36 -32.44
C ALA A 132 -46.71 51.85 -31.01
N ALA A 133 -45.70 52.38 -30.33
CA ALA A 133 -45.56 52.28 -28.88
C ALA A 133 -45.37 53.67 -28.27
N TYR A 134 -45.76 53.86 -27.01
CA TYR A 134 -45.73 55.16 -26.34
C TYR A 134 -44.97 55.04 -25.02
N ALA A 135 -43.91 55.82 -24.90
CA ALA A 135 -43.07 55.88 -23.70
C ALA A 135 -43.51 57.06 -22.81
N PHE A 136 -43.86 56.76 -21.56
CA PHE A 136 -44.27 57.72 -20.55
C PHE A 136 -43.22 57.80 -19.45
N ASP A 137 -42.84 59.03 -19.08
CA ASP A 137 -41.89 59.30 -18.01
C ASP A 137 -42.64 59.88 -16.80
N TYR A 138 -42.34 59.36 -15.61
CA TYR A 138 -42.87 59.85 -14.35
C TYR A 138 -41.86 60.79 -13.67
N SER A 139 -42.35 61.93 -13.19
CA SER A 139 -41.56 62.84 -12.35
C SER A 139 -42.36 63.28 -11.12
N SER A 140 -43.56 63.81 -11.36
CA SER A 140 -44.59 64.15 -10.37
C SER A 140 -46.00 63.86 -10.89
N SER A 141 -46.13 63.77 -12.20
CA SER A 141 -47.20 63.13 -12.96
C SER A 141 -46.55 62.42 -14.15
N TRP A 142 -47.30 61.52 -14.79
CA TRP A 142 -46.91 60.93 -16.07
C TRP A 142 -46.89 61.99 -17.18
N SER A 143 -45.94 61.87 -18.11
CA SER A 143 -45.88 62.69 -19.33
C SER A 143 -47.05 62.41 -20.27
N THR A 144 -47.17 63.14 -21.38
CA THR A 144 -48.20 62.88 -22.41
C THR A 144 -47.86 61.69 -23.32
N GLY A 145 -46.74 61.02 -23.07
CA GLY A 145 -46.22 59.95 -23.91
C GLY A 145 -45.44 60.46 -25.12
N THR A 146 -44.30 59.82 -25.40
CA THR A 146 -43.55 59.97 -26.65
C THR A 146 -43.85 58.78 -27.55
N ARG A 147 -44.34 59.04 -28.76
CA ARG A 147 -44.62 57.99 -29.74
C ARG A 147 -43.34 57.45 -30.37
N LEU A 148 -43.23 56.13 -30.43
CA LEU A 148 -42.19 55.33 -31.07
C LEU A 148 -42.83 54.57 -32.24
N ILE A 149 -42.16 54.55 -33.39
CA ILE A 149 -42.57 53.82 -34.59
C ILE A 149 -41.32 53.15 -35.18
N SER A 150 -41.50 52.11 -35.99
CA SER A 150 -40.39 51.52 -36.74
C SER A 150 -39.84 52.52 -37.78
N GLU A 151 -38.53 52.43 -38.08
CA GLU A 151 -37.87 53.31 -39.07
C GLU A 151 -38.36 53.07 -40.51
N ALA A 152 -38.91 51.89 -40.76
CA ALA A 152 -39.46 51.48 -42.05
C ALA A 152 -40.79 50.73 -41.81
N PRO A 153 -41.87 51.47 -41.45
CA PRO A 153 -43.15 50.85 -41.12
C PRO A 153 -43.74 50.14 -42.33
N GLU A 154 -44.39 49.02 -42.05
CA GLU A 154 -45.07 48.19 -43.05
C GLU A 154 -46.57 48.13 -42.76
N GLU A 155 -47.38 48.00 -43.80
CA GLU A 155 -48.83 47.81 -43.64
C GLU A 155 -49.09 46.49 -42.91
N PHE A 156 -49.90 46.50 -41.85
CA PHE A 156 -50.13 45.39 -40.94
C PHE A 156 -48.88 44.90 -40.17
N GLY A 157 -47.87 45.77 -39.99
CA GLY A 157 -46.64 45.44 -39.27
C GLY A 157 -46.84 45.11 -37.79
N SER A 158 -47.91 45.64 -37.17
CA SER A 158 -48.25 45.46 -35.75
C SER A 158 -47.10 45.82 -34.80
N PHE A 159 -46.39 46.92 -35.08
CA PHE A 159 -45.39 47.44 -34.16
C PHE A 159 -46.05 47.85 -32.83
N GLY A 160 -45.53 47.38 -31.71
CA GLY A 160 -46.16 47.60 -30.40
C GLY A 160 -47.03 46.45 -29.91
N ASP A 161 -47.07 45.32 -30.62
CA ASP A 161 -47.75 44.08 -30.20
C ASP A 161 -47.18 43.52 -28.89
N SER A 162 -45.87 43.69 -28.66
CA SER A 162 -45.23 43.44 -27.38
C SER A 162 -44.26 44.56 -27.03
N VAL A 163 -44.15 44.88 -25.73
CA VAL A 163 -43.25 45.93 -25.23
C VAL A 163 -42.54 45.47 -23.98
N ALA A 164 -41.30 45.91 -23.80
CA ALA A 164 -40.56 45.76 -22.55
C ALA A 164 -39.68 46.98 -22.28
N VAL A 165 -39.46 47.32 -21.02
CA VAL A 165 -38.68 48.49 -20.62
C VAL A 165 -37.73 48.17 -19.47
N GLU A 166 -36.49 48.66 -19.57
CA GLU A 166 -35.54 48.66 -18.48
C GLU A 166 -35.11 50.10 -18.17
N SER A 167 -35.28 50.50 -16.91
CA SER A 167 -34.78 51.77 -16.37
C SER A 167 -33.44 51.57 -15.68
N GLY A 168 -32.49 52.51 -15.84
CA GLY A 168 -31.17 52.34 -15.24
C GLY A 168 -30.15 53.40 -15.67
N THR A 169 -28.87 53.01 -15.79
CA THR A 169 -27.81 53.92 -16.26
C THR A 169 -28.00 54.33 -17.72
N THR A 170 -28.61 53.46 -18.52
CA THR A 170 -29.15 53.77 -19.84
C THR A 170 -30.52 53.11 -19.92
N ASN A 171 -31.55 53.90 -20.22
CA ASN A 171 -32.90 53.36 -20.37
C ASN A 171 -32.97 52.62 -21.71
N MET A 172 -33.77 51.57 -21.80
CA MET A 172 -33.99 50.89 -23.07
C MET A 172 -35.42 50.38 -23.14
N ILE A 173 -36.04 50.58 -24.30
CA ILE A 173 -37.35 50.02 -24.64
C ILE A 173 -37.13 49.02 -25.76
N VAL A 174 -37.77 47.87 -25.65
CA VAL A 174 -37.84 46.86 -26.71
C VAL A 174 -39.28 46.78 -27.17
N VAL A 175 -39.49 46.82 -28.48
CA VAL A 175 -40.81 46.76 -29.10
C VAL A 175 -40.84 45.67 -30.17
N GLY A 176 -41.83 44.79 -30.08
CA GLY A 176 -42.11 43.75 -31.06
C GLY A 176 -42.94 44.25 -32.25
N ALA A 177 -42.69 43.67 -33.42
CA ALA A 177 -43.43 43.87 -34.66
C ALA A 177 -43.49 42.54 -35.43
N PRO A 178 -44.26 41.54 -34.93
CA PRO A 178 -44.19 40.15 -35.38
C PRO A 178 -44.59 39.92 -36.85
N PHE A 179 -45.23 40.89 -37.51
CA PHE A 179 -45.71 40.75 -38.88
C PHE A 179 -44.95 41.61 -39.90
N GLU A 180 -43.99 42.43 -39.47
CA GLU A 180 -43.09 43.12 -40.40
C GLU A 180 -42.15 42.15 -41.13
N THR A 181 -41.80 42.45 -42.39
CA THR A 181 -40.94 41.60 -43.21
C THR A 181 -39.46 41.94 -43.01
N PRO A 182 -38.59 40.95 -42.69
CA PRO A 182 -37.15 41.20 -42.56
C PRO A 182 -36.53 41.77 -43.85
N THR A 183 -35.60 42.71 -43.71
CA THR A 183 -34.91 43.41 -44.84
C THR A 183 -34.16 42.47 -45.81
N THR A 184 -34.04 41.18 -45.50
CA THR A 184 -33.36 40.15 -46.32
C THR A 184 -34.23 39.54 -47.42
N GLY A 185 -35.44 40.06 -47.64
CA GLY A 185 -36.30 39.66 -48.78
C GLY A 185 -37.04 38.33 -48.59
N VAL A 186 -37.13 37.84 -47.35
CA VAL A 186 -37.99 36.71 -46.98
C VAL A 186 -39.31 37.28 -46.47
N SER A 187 -40.43 36.98 -47.13
CA SER A 187 -41.74 37.49 -46.69
C SER A 187 -42.10 36.90 -45.32
N THR A 188 -42.46 37.76 -44.36
CA THR A 188 -43.17 37.50 -43.08
C THR A 188 -42.41 36.92 -41.87
N GLY A 189 -41.13 37.22 -41.66
CA GLY A 189 -40.32 36.67 -40.54
C GLY A 189 -40.21 37.52 -39.26
N GLY A 190 -41.16 38.43 -38.99
CA GLY A 190 -41.21 39.28 -37.79
C GLY A 190 -39.98 40.16 -37.50
N LYS A 191 -40.14 41.16 -36.63
CA LYS A 191 -39.02 41.98 -36.13
C LYS A 191 -39.21 42.37 -34.68
N ALA A 192 -38.10 42.72 -34.02
CA ALA A 192 -38.12 43.47 -32.77
C ALA A 192 -37.11 44.61 -32.84
N TYR A 193 -37.39 45.69 -32.13
CA TYR A 193 -36.64 46.94 -32.16
C TYR A 193 -36.23 47.33 -30.76
N ALA A 194 -34.96 47.69 -30.57
CA ALA A 194 -34.46 48.27 -29.34
C ALA A 194 -34.27 49.78 -29.51
N PHE A 195 -34.84 50.57 -28.61
CA PHE A 195 -34.73 52.02 -28.55
C PHE A 195 -33.89 52.38 -27.32
N PRO A 196 -32.63 52.83 -27.48
CA PRO A 196 -31.82 53.24 -26.35
C PRO A 196 -32.17 54.67 -25.93
N GLY A 197 -32.58 54.85 -24.68
CA GLY A 197 -33.00 56.14 -24.14
C GLY A 197 -31.81 56.99 -23.66
N THR A 198 -31.72 58.22 -24.15
CA THR A 198 -31.14 59.34 -23.39
C THR A 198 -32.26 59.96 -22.55
N PRO A 199 -32.03 60.60 -21.37
CA PRO A 199 -33.00 60.70 -20.26
C PRO A 199 -34.40 61.31 -20.51
N LEU A 200 -34.72 61.75 -21.73
CA LEU A 200 -36.08 62.02 -22.20
C LEU A 200 -36.25 61.43 -23.61
N TRP A 201 -37.30 60.64 -23.83
CA TRP A 201 -37.64 60.11 -25.16
C TRP A 201 -38.10 61.26 -26.07
N THR A 202 -37.45 61.44 -27.22
CA THR A 202 -37.83 62.47 -28.23
C THR A 202 -38.60 61.86 -29.39
N THR A 203 -39.17 62.68 -30.28
CA THR A 203 -39.94 62.21 -31.45
C THR A 203 -39.08 61.62 -32.59
N ASP A 204 -37.76 61.74 -32.52
CA ASP A 204 -36.79 61.29 -33.54
C ASP A 204 -35.82 60.23 -32.95
N GLN A 205 -36.35 59.18 -32.31
CA GLN A 205 -35.50 58.13 -31.72
C GLN A 205 -35.01 57.17 -32.81
N GLU A 206 -33.68 57.01 -32.90
CA GLU A 206 -33.05 55.95 -33.67
C GLU A 206 -33.29 54.60 -32.98
N SER A 207 -33.61 53.58 -33.77
CA SER A 207 -33.88 52.22 -33.32
C SER A 207 -32.77 51.27 -33.77
N VAL A 208 -32.65 50.15 -33.08
CA VAL A 208 -31.74 49.06 -33.46
C VAL A 208 -32.57 47.83 -33.74
N GLU A 209 -32.52 47.32 -34.97
CA GLU A 209 -33.25 46.11 -35.34
C GLU A 209 -32.59 44.86 -34.73
N LEU A 210 -33.38 44.01 -34.09
CA LEU A 210 -32.97 42.73 -33.53
C LEU A 210 -33.23 41.62 -34.56
N ARG A 211 -32.17 40.91 -34.97
CA ARG A 211 -32.22 39.93 -36.07
C ARG A 211 -31.77 38.54 -35.63
N ALA A 212 -32.61 37.55 -35.86
CA ALA A 212 -32.19 36.16 -35.78
C ALA A 212 -31.08 35.86 -36.80
N ASN A 213 -30.14 34.97 -36.49
CA ASN A 213 -29.05 34.60 -37.43
C ASN A 213 -29.57 33.81 -38.64
N ALA A 214 -30.69 33.12 -38.46
CA ALA A 214 -31.35 32.31 -39.49
C ALA A 214 -32.87 32.57 -39.45
N PRO A 215 -33.34 33.74 -39.91
CA PRO A 215 -34.76 34.08 -39.87
C PRO A 215 -35.57 33.13 -40.75
N ALA A 216 -36.73 32.69 -40.25
CA ALA A 216 -37.63 31.83 -41.00
C ALA A 216 -38.86 32.63 -41.44
N ALA A 217 -39.39 32.33 -42.63
CA ALA A 217 -40.64 32.94 -43.06
C ALA A 217 -41.76 32.52 -42.11
N GLY A 218 -42.48 33.49 -41.54
CA GLY A 218 -43.62 33.26 -40.66
C GLY A 218 -43.24 32.85 -39.24
N ASP A 219 -42.02 33.12 -38.75
CA ASP A 219 -41.61 32.74 -37.38
C ASP A 219 -42.18 33.64 -36.27
N TRP A 220 -42.68 34.83 -36.64
CA TRP A 220 -43.27 35.84 -35.76
C TRP A 220 -42.31 36.34 -34.69
N LEU A 221 -41.04 36.59 -35.07
CA LEU A 221 -40.08 37.24 -34.19
C LEU A 221 -40.63 38.55 -33.62
N GLY A 222 -40.55 38.71 -32.30
CA GLY A 222 -41.08 39.89 -31.61
C GLY A 222 -42.51 39.72 -31.11
N TRP A 223 -43.10 38.53 -31.22
CA TRP A 223 -44.37 38.19 -30.59
C TRP A 223 -44.36 38.46 -29.07
N SER A 224 -43.25 38.18 -28.42
CA SER A 224 -43.01 38.53 -27.02
C SER A 224 -41.60 39.07 -26.84
N VAL A 225 -41.42 40.04 -25.96
CA VAL A 225 -40.10 40.65 -25.68
C VAL A 225 -39.89 40.83 -24.18
N ALA A 226 -38.64 40.72 -23.74
CA ALA A 226 -38.24 41.01 -22.37
C ALA A 226 -36.82 41.56 -22.32
N ILE A 227 -36.51 42.34 -21.29
CA ILE A 227 -35.22 43.00 -21.10
C ILE A 227 -34.87 43.04 -19.62
N ASP A 228 -33.60 42.75 -19.31
CA ASP A 228 -33.01 42.90 -17.97
C ASP A 228 -31.51 43.16 -18.14
N GLY A 229 -31.04 44.30 -17.63
CA GLY A 229 -29.67 44.75 -17.83
C GLY A 229 -29.25 44.70 -19.32
N ASP A 230 -28.17 43.97 -19.61
CA ASP A 230 -27.60 43.87 -20.97
C ASP A 230 -28.22 42.78 -21.84
N THR A 231 -29.23 42.04 -21.36
CA THR A 231 -29.83 40.93 -22.11
C THR A 231 -31.24 41.29 -22.57
N ILE A 232 -31.53 40.97 -23.84
CA ILE A 232 -32.87 41.08 -24.43
C ILE A 232 -33.30 39.68 -24.89
N LEU A 233 -34.56 39.34 -24.69
CA LEU A 233 -35.21 38.17 -25.27
C LEU A 233 -36.26 38.62 -26.29
N ALA A 234 -36.34 37.92 -27.41
CA ALA A 234 -37.45 38.04 -28.35
C ALA A 234 -37.97 36.63 -28.71
N GLY A 235 -39.25 36.39 -28.42
CA GLY A 235 -39.96 35.17 -28.76
C GLY A 235 -40.38 35.13 -30.22
N ALA A 236 -40.38 33.93 -30.79
CA ALA A 236 -40.79 33.61 -32.16
C ALA A 236 -41.54 32.27 -32.15
N PRO A 237 -42.82 32.25 -31.73
CA PRO A 237 -43.56 31.01 -31.44
C PRO A 237 -43.82 30.12 -32.66
N GLN A 238 -43.66 30.62 -33.88
CA GLN A 238 -43.81 29.83 -35.10
C GLN A 238 -42.48 29.33 -35.68
N ALA A 239 -41.34 29.73 -35.10
CA ALA A 239 -40.03 29.32 -35.57
C ALA A 239 -39.90 27.78 -35.61
N GLY A 240 -39.69 27.23 -36.81
CA GLY A 240 -39.49 25.79 -37.00
C GLY A 240 -40.67 24.90 -36.59
N ASN A 241 -41.90 25.45 -36.52
CA ASN A 241 -43.12 24.77 -36.07
C ASN A 241 -43.12 24.32 -34.60
N ILE A 242 -42.08 24.62 -33.83
CA ILE A 242 -42.00 24.36 -32.38
C ILE A 242 -42.08 25.69 -31.61
N GLY A 243 -41.42 26.72 -32.16
CA GLY A 243 -41.18 28.00 -31.53
C GLY A 243 -39.73 28.14 -31.05
N ALA A 244 -39.25 29.37 -30.94
CA ALA A 244 -37.91 29.70 -30.46
C ALA A 244 -37.92 31.00 -29.63
N THR A 245 -36.91 31.19 -28.79
CA THR A 245 -36.61 32.49 -28.17
C THR A 245 -35.18 32.87 -28.46
N TYR A 246 -34.98 34.05 -29.03
CA TYR A 246 -33.67 34.55 -29.42
C TYR A 246 -33.16 35.53 -28.37
N VAL A 247 -31.88 35.38 -28.05
CA VAL A 247 -31.20 36.19 -27.04
C VAL A 247 -30.31 37.20 -27.74
N PHE A 248 -30.41 38.46 -27.34
CA PHE A 248 -29.59 39.55 -27.85
C PHE A 248 -28.87 40.25 -26.69
N THR A 249 -27.80 40.95 -27.03
CA THR A 249 -27.13 41.86 -26.10
C THR A 249 -27.53 43.29 -26.39
N ARG A 250 -27.71 44.09 -25.33
CA ARG A 250 -27.92 45.53 -25.40
C ARG A 250 -26.92 46.19 -26.38
N PRO A 251 -27.37 47.10 -27.26
CA PRO A 251 -26.47 47.80 -28.17
C PRO A 251 -25.51 48.70 -27.37
N GLY A 252 -24.20 48.53 -27.59
CA GLY A 252 -23.18 49.30 -26.86
C GLY A 252 -23.04 50.76 -27.30
N SER A 253 -23.67 51.15 -28.42
CA SER A 253 -23.68 52.51 -28.99
C SER A 253 -24.86 52.68 -29.93
N LEU A 254 -25.41 53.90 -30.02
CA LEU A 254 -26.45 54.28 -31.00
C LEU A 254 -25.99 54.17 -32.47
N SER A 255 -24.69 54.03 -32.72
CA SER A 255 -24.15 53.80 -34.07
C SER A 255 -24.37 52.38 -34.62
N VAL A 256 -24.93 51.47 -33.81
CA VAL A 256 -25.24 50.10 -34.20
C VAL A 256 -26.67 50.07 -34.72
N LEU A 257 -26.86 49.83 -36.01
CA LEU A 257 -28.20 49.79 -36.62
C LEU A 257 -28.87 48.41 -36.51
N GLU A 258 -28.09 47.35 -36.26
CA GLU A 258 -28.57 45.98 -36.21
C GLU A 258 -27.82 45.16 -35.14
N LEU A 259 -28.56 44.33 -34.40
CA LEU A 259 -28.03 43.34 -33.49
C LEU A 259 -28.41 41.94 -33.95
N TYR A 260 -27.43 41.05 -34.01
CA TYR A 260 -27.65 39.65 -34.27
C TYR A 260 -27.81 38.88 -32.95
N GLU A 261 -28.65 37.84 -32.96
CA GLU A 261 -28.81 36.95 -31.82
C GLU A 261 -27.44 36.39 -31.38
N ILE A 262 -27.23 36.32 -30.07
CA ILE A 262 -26.06 35.69 -29.45
C ILE A 262 -26.33 34.25 -29.02
N ALA A 263 -27.61 33.87 -28.90
CA ALA A 263 -28.05 32.53 -28.55
C ALA A 263 -29.51 32.29 -28.95
N THR A 264 -29.88 31.02 -29.08
CA THR A 264 -31.27 30.57 -29.24
C THR A 264 -31.60 29.63 -28.08
N LEU A 265 -32.70 29.92 -27.38
CA LEU A 265 -33.30 29.03 -26.39
C LEU A 265 -34.35 28.17 -27.09
N LEU A 266 -34.30 26.87 -26.84
CA LEU A 266 -35.22 25.87 -27.38
C LEU A 266 -35.63 24.92 -26.25
N PRO A 267 -36.88 24.44 -26.23
CA PRO A 267 -37.34 23.48 -25.23
C PRO A 267 -36.72 22.11 -25.49
N SER A 268 -36.33 21.41 -24.43
CA SER A 268 -35.65 20.11 -24.48
C SER A 268 -36.52 18.99 -25.07
N ASP A 269 -37.85 19.13 -24.98
CA ASP A 269 -38.85 18.18 -25.45
C ASP A 269 -39.81 18.77 -26.49
N GLY A 270 -39.41 19.86 -27.15
CA GLY A 270 -40.24 20.59 -28.11
C GLY A 270 -40.84 19.74 -29.22
N SER A 271 -42.14 19.91 -29.43
CA SER A 271 -42.94 19.28 -30.46
C SER A 271 -43.60 20.31 -31.38
N GLY A 272 -44.07 19.82 -32.53
CA GLY A 272 -44.74 20.64 -33.52
C GLY A 272 -46.06 21.20 -32.96
N GLY A 273 -46.22 22.52 -32.94
CA GLY A 273 -47.41 23.22 -32.47
C GLY A 273 -47.38 23.61 -30.99
N ASP A 274 -46.22 23.57 -30.32
CA ASP A 274 -46.11 23.91 -28.90
C ASP A 274 -46.12 25.42 -28.60
N PHE A 275 -45.84 26.25 -29.62
CA PHE A 275 -45.75 27.72 -29.56
C PHE A 275 -44.73 28.24 -28.54
N PHE A 276 -43.56 27.59 -28.45
CA PHE A 276 -42.49 28.02 -27.54
C PHE A 276 -41.99 29.43 -27.86
N GLY A 277 -41.92 30.31 -26.86
CA GLY A 277 -41.65 31.73 -27.09
C GLY A 277 -42.91 32.56 -27.26
N GLY A 278 -44.10 31.99 -27.00
CA GLY A 278 -45.35 32.73 -26.94
C GLY A 278 -45.36 33.80 -25.84
N SER A 279 -44.63 33.57 -24.74
CA SER A 279 -44.35 34.58 -23.73
C SER A 279 -42.93 34.42 -23.18
N VAL A 280 -42.29 35.53 -22.82
CA VAL A 280 -40.92 35.54 -22.28
C VAL A 280 -40.84 36.49 -21.10
N ALA A 281 -40.06 36.13 -20.08
CA ALA A 281 -39.67 37.05 -19.02
C ALA A 281 -38.23 36.79 -18.59
N LEU A 282 -37.58 37.84 -18.09
CA LEU A 282 -36.15 37.84 -17.78
C LEU A 282 -35.90 38.61 -16.47
N SER A 283 -35.08 38.06 -15.57
CA SER A 283 -34.57 38.78 -14.39
C SER A 283 -33.35 38.08 -13.80
N SER A 284 -32.31 38.85 -13.46
CA SER A 284 -31.16 38.43 -12.67
C SER A 284 -30.46 37.15 -13.18
N GLY A 285 -30.39 36.97 -14.50
CA GLY A 285 -29.76 35.80 -15.12
C GLY A 285 -30.65 34.56 -15.26
N TYR A 286 -31.93 34.67 -14.91
CA TYR A 286 -32.96 33.66 -15.19
C TYR A 286 -33.88 34.14 -16.30
N ALA A 287 -34.20 33.24 -17.23
CA ALA A 287 -35.24 33.42 -18.23
C ALA A 287 -36.33 32.37 -18.04
N ILE A 288 -37.57 32.77 -18.24
CA ILE A 288 -38.70 31.85 -18.37
C ILE A 288 -39.35 32.06 -19.73
N VAL A 289 -39.65 30.96 -20.40
CA VAL A 289 -40.27 30.95 -21.73
C VAL A 289 -41.52 30.10 -21.70
N GLY A 290 -42.66 30.70 -22.04
CA GLY A 290 -43.95 30.04 -22.14
C GLY A 290 -44.12 29.26 -23.44
N SER A 291 -44.83 28.14 -23.35
CA SER A 291 -45.20 27.26 -24.46
C SER A 291 -46.63 26.75 -24.23
N PRO A 292 -47.65 27.57 -24.51
CA PRO A 292 -49.03 27.33 -24.07
C PRO A 292 -49.67 26.06 -24.62
N SER A 293 -49.19 25.52 -25.74
CA SER A 293 -49.71 24.26 -26.31
C SER A 293 -48.81 23.05 -26.09
N ALA A 294 -47.73 23.17 -25.30
CA ALA A 294 -46.84 22.06 -25.01
C ALA A 294 -47.53 20.94 -24.19
N GLY A 295 -46.99 19.72 -24.31
CA GLY A 295 -47.47 18.56 -23.54
C GLY A 295 -47.23 18.70 -22.02
N GLY A 296 -48.26 18.44 -21.23
CA GLY A 296 -48.30 18.52 -19.76
C GLY A 296 -47.79 17.28 -19.02
N ILE A 297 -48.42 16.96 -17.87
CA ILE A 297 -48.05 15.85 -16.97
C ILE A 297 -48.03 14.47 -17.68
N VAL A 298 -48.94 14.28 -18.64
CA VAL A 298 -49.00 13.09 -19.49
C VAL A 298 -48.75 13.56 -20.92
N SER A 299 -47.87 12.91 -21.70
CA SER A 299 -47.45 13.46 -23.01
C SER A 299 -48.56 13.57 -24.08
N THR A 300 -49.80 13.22 -23.74
CA THR A 300 -50.99 13.36 -24.59
C THR A 300 -51.93 14.49 -24.15
N THR A 301 -51.67 15.15 -23.02
CA THR A 301 -52.46 16.31 -22.55
C THR A 301 -51.75 17.59 -22.95
N LEU A 302 -52.34 18.43 -23.82
CA LEU A 302 -51.79 19.72 -24.25
C LEU A 302 -52.24 20.82 -23.26
N SER A 303 -51.75 20.74 -22.03
CA SER A 303 -52.08 21.71 -20.97
C SER A 303 -51.23 22.98 -21.02
N GLY A 304 -50.13 22.97 -21.78
CA GLY A 304 -49.11 24.01 -21.78
C GLY A 304 -47.97 23.74 -20.80
N ALA A 305 -46.83 24.39 -21.04
CA ALA A 305 -45.63 24.34 -20.21
C ALA A 305 -44.88 25.69 -20.18
N ALA A 306 -44.00 25.86 -19.20
CA ALA A 306 -43.05 26.97 -19.17
C ALA A 306 -41.65 26.45 -18.85
N TYR A 307 -40.62 26.98 -19.50
CA TYR A 307 -39.26 26.48 -19.42
C TYR A 307 -38.35 27.51 -18.79
N VAL A 308 -37.59 27.11 -17.78
CA VAL A 308 -36.66 27.97 -17.05
C VAL A 308 -35.25 27.73 -17.55
N TYR A 309 -34.56 28.80 -17.89
CA TYR A 309 -33.16 28.79 -18.31
C TYR A 309 -32.31 29.63 -17.36
N ILE A 310 -31.10 29.14 -17.08
CA ILE A 310 -30.13 29.84 -16.22
C ILE A 310 -28.94 30.27 -17.08
N ARG A 311 -28.47 31.51 -16.90
CA ARG A 311 -27.25 31.99 -17.55
C ARG A 311 -25.99 31.47 -16.84
N ALA A 312 -25.31 30.48 -17.41
CA ALA A 312 -23.98 30.05 -16.94
C ALA A 312 -22.95 31.15 -17.20
N THR A 313 -21.92 31.30 -16.34
CA THR A 313 -20.84 32.33 -16.35
C THR A 313 -20.72 33.17 -17.63
N GLY A 314 -21.64 34.12 -17.83
CA GLY A 314 -21.62 35.06 -18.95
C GLY A 314 -22.31 34.68 -20.27
N ALA A 315 -22.78 33.44 -20.48
CA ALA A 315 -23.35 32.99 -21.76
C ALA A 315 -24.73 32.33 -21.63
N TRP A 316 -25.61 32.61 -22.59
CA TRP A 316 -26.89 31.93 -22.78
C TRP A 316 -26.71 30.79 -23.78
N THR A 317 -27.17 29.58 -23.45
CA THR A 317 -27.24 28.45 -24.40
C THR A 317 -28.44 27.55 -24.06
N ASN A 318 -28.94 26.80 -25.04
CA ASN A 318 -30.02 25.83 -24.86
C ASN A 318 -29.64 24.63 -23.96
N THR A 319 -28.35 24.42 -23.66
CA THR A 319 -27.87 23.36 -22.75
C THR A 319 -28.10 23.67 -21.26
N ILE A 320 -28.78 24.78 -20.94
CA ILE A 320 -28.96 25.29 -19.58
C ILE A 320 -30.45 25.43 -19.22
N GLU A 321 -31.32 24.68 -19.91
CA GLU A 321 -32.68 24.45 -19.42
C GLU A 321 -32.58 23.80 -18.05
N ALA A 322 -32.98 24.54 -17.02
CA ALA A 322 -32.93 24.12 -15.63
C ALA A 322 -34.20 23.37 -15.24
N ALA A 323 -35.34 23.75 -15.80
CA ALA A 323 -36.63 23.16 -15.45
C ALA A 323 -37.64 23.27 -16.59
N LYS A 324 -38.48 22.24 -16.74
CA LYS A 324 -39.80 22.35 -17.35
C LYS A 324 -40.83 22.44 -16.24
N LEU A 325 -41.53 23.56 -16.17
CA LEU A 325 -42.63 23.82 -15.25
C LEU A 325 -43.94 23.37 -15.90
N ILE A 326 -44.71 22.59 -15.15
CA ILE A 326 -46.04 22.12 -15.52
C ILE A 326 -46.97 22.35 -14.33
N PRO A 327 -48.24 22.70 -14.59
CA PRO A 327 -49.24 22.86 -13.53
C PRO A 327 -49.54 21.49 -12.90
N ALA A 328 -49.83 21.45 -11.59
CA ALA A 328 -50.03 20.20 -10.85
C ALA A 328 -51.34 19.48 -11.22
N ASP A 329 -52.32 20.23 -11.74
CA ASP A 329 -53.66 19.82 -12.13
C ASP A 329 -53.96 20.16 -13.60
N GLY A 330 -52.93 20.30 -14.43
CA GLY A 330 -53.08 20.65 -15.85
C GLY A 330 -53.92 19.65 -16.64
N GLU A 331 -54.91 20.19 -17.33
CA GLU A 331 -55.80 19.52 -18.27
C GLU A 331 -55.61 20.05 -19.69
N ASN A 332 -56.20 19.36 -20.68
CA ASN A 332 -56.11 19.81 -22.07
C ASN A 332 -56.65 21.24 -22.22
N THR A 333 -55.94 22.05 -23.00
CA THR A 333 -56.34 23.41 -23.40
C THR A 333 -56.33 24.47 -22.30
N ASP A 334 -55.74 24.20 -21.13
CA ASP A 334 -55.54 25.19 -20.05
C ASP A 334 -54.55 26.32 -20.41
N ASN A 335 -53.77 26.12 -21.48
CA ASN A 335 -52.81 27.07 -22.03
C ASN A 335 -51.82 27.60 -20.99
N PHE A 336 -51.31 26.72 -20.12
CA PHE A 336 -50.31 27.07 -19.14
C PHE A 336 -49.03 27.61 -19.82
N GLY A 337 -48.56 28.75 -19.35
CA GLY A 337 -47.44 29.46 -19.97
C GLY A 337 -47.89 30.46 -21.04
N GLU A 338 -49.19 30.75 -21.20
CA GLU A 338 -49.68 31.83 -22.05
C GLU A 338 -49.05 33.17 -21.67
N SER A 339 -48.91 33.42 -20.37
CA SER A 339 -48.16 34.55 -19.82
C SER A 339 -47.18 34.05 -18.75
N VAL A 340 -46.01 34.68 -18.69
CA VAL A 340 -44.98 34.35 -17.71
C VAL A 340 -44.41 35.60 -17.07
N GLY A 341 -43.89 35.46 -15.86
CA GLY A 341 -43.17 36.51 -15.15
C GLY A 341 -42.20 35.90 -14.14
N LEU A 342 -41.23 36.69 -13.68
CA LEU A 342 -40.36 36.24 -12.60
C LEU A 342 -39.85 37.38 -11.71
N ALA A 343 -39.37 37.01 -10.53
CA ALA A 343 -38.64 37.87 -9.62
C ALA A 343 -37.59 37.01 -8.90
N GLY A 344 -36.30 37.20 -9.24
CA GLY A 344 -35.23 36.33 -8.74
C GLY A 344 -35.47 34.85 -9.09
N THR A 345 -35.46 33.98 -8.08
CA THR A 345 -35.69 32.52 -8.25
C THR A 345 -37.17 32.12 -8.16
N SER A 346 -38.10 33.08 -8.15
CA SER A 346 -39.54 32.83 -8.17
C SER A 346 -40.11 33.11 -9.54
N PHE A 347 -40.86 32.16 -10.09
CA PHE A 347 -41.44 32.21 -11.42
C PHE A 347 -42.96 32.13 -11.33
N VAL A 348 -43.67 32.85 -12.19
CA VAL A 348 -45.12 32.74 -12.33
C VAL A 348 -45.47 32.40 -13.78
N ALA A 349 -46.43 31.49 -13.96
CA ALA A 349 -46.99 31.15 -15.26
C ALA A 349 -48.53 31.16 -15.16
N GLY A 350 -49.18 31.86 -16.10
CA GLY A 350 -50.63 31.92 -16.23
C GLY A 350 -51.17 30.79 -17.09
N ALA A 351 -52.37 30.32 -16.75
CA ALA A 351 -53.17 29.34 -17.48
C ALA A 351 -54.60 29.91 -17.57
N PRO A 352 -54.90 30.74 -18.59
CA PRO A 352 -56.12 31.55 -18.60
C PRO A 352 -57.41 30.73 -18.74
N THR A 353 -57.31 29.52 -19.27
CA THR A 353 -58.44 28.60 -19.53
C THR A 353 -58.57 27.49 -18.50
N ASP A 354 -57.70 27.48 -17.49
CA ASP A 354 -57.73 26.54 -16.37
C ASP A 354 -59.07 26.59 -15.62
N ASP A 355 -59.65 25.42 -15.37
CA ASP A 355 -60.98 25.32 -14.75
C ASP A 355 -60.94 25.26 -13.21
N GLY A 356 -59.74 25.22 -12.59
CA GLY A 356 -59.56 25.14 -11.15
C GLY A 356 -60.28 23.95 -10.49
N GLN A 357 -60.46 22.84 -11.23
CA GLN A 357 -61.29 21.68 -10.86
C GLN A 357 -62.81 21.98 -10.79
N SER A 358 -63.26 23.01 -11.52
CA SER A 358 -64.67 23.36 -11.76
C SER A 358 -65.06 23.06 -13.22
N THR A 359 -66.20 23.54 -13.72
CA THR A 359 -66.61 23.35 -15.14
C THR A 359 -66.58 24.65 -15.93
N VAL A 360 -65.86 25.65 -15.44
CA VAL A 360 -65.78 26.98 -16.05
C VAL A 360 -64.31 27.39 -16.10
N ASP A 361 -63.85 27.79 -17.29
CA ASP A 361 -62.50 28.30 -17.61
C ASP A 361 -62.22 29.58 -16.79
N SER A 362 -61.96 29.44 -15.49
CA SER A 362 -61.86 30.53 -14.54
C SER A 362 -60.47 31.18 -14.49
N GLY A 363 -59.47 30.49 -15.03
CA GLY A 363 -58.08 30.89 -15.09
C GLY A 363 -57.31 30.67 -13.78
N SER A 364 -56.04 30.31 -13.90
CA SER A 364 -55.12 30.08 -12.78
C SER A 364 -53.75 30.72 -13.03
N ALA A 365 -53.04 31.03 -11.94
CA ALA A 365 -51.64 31.48 -11.98
C ALA A 365 -50.81 30.66 -10.99
N TYR A 366 -49.77 30.00 -11.50
CA TYR A 366 -48.95 29.07 -10.73
C TYR A 366 -47.60 29.69 -10.42
N VAL A 367 -47.15 29.55 -9.17
CA VAL A 367 -45.87 30.09 -8.71
C VAL A 367 -44.90 28.95 -8.39
N PHE A 368 -43.70 29.01 -8.98
CA PHE A 368 -42.64 28.04 -8.79
C PHE A 368 -41.41 28.71 -8.19
N THR A 369 -40.63 27.94 -7.44
CA THR A 369 -39.36 28.40 -6.86
C THR A 369 -38.31 27.30 -6.94
N LEU A 370 -37.11 27.64 -7.38
CA LEU A 370 -35.97 26.71 -7.44
C LEU A 370 -35.38 26.46 -6.04
N ASP A 371 -34.78 25.28 -5.87
CA ASP A 371 -33.92 24.99 -4.73
C ASP A 371 -32.54 25.66 -4.93
N GLU A 372 -31.76 25.80 -3.86
CA GLU A 372 -30.41 26.38 -3.95
C GLU A 372 -29.52 25.75 -2.88
N LEU A 373 -28.97 24.58 -3.20
CA LEU A 373 -28.06 23.80 -2.38
C LEU A 373 -26.61 24.13 -2.77
N ALA A 374 -25.68 23.96 -1.84
CA ALA A 374 -24.26 24.10 -2.12
C ALA A 374 -23.47 23.03 -1.35
N ILE A 375 -22.40 22.51 -1.94
CA ILE A 375 -21.52 21.53 -1.30
C ILE A 375 -20.04 21.75 -1.64
N ALA A 376 -19.19 21.71 -0.61
CA ALA A 376 -17.75 21.83 -0.75
C ALA A 376 -17.04 20.65 -0.06
N LYS A 377 -15.84 20.32 -0.54
CA LYS A 377 -15.03 19.24 0.00
C LYS A 377 -13.57 19.64 0.13
N ALA A 378 -12.96 19.29 1.26
CA ALA A 378 -11.53 19.48 1.52
C ALA A 378 -10.88 18.18 2.00
N ALA A 379 -9.58 18.01 1.76
CA ALA A 379 -8.80 16.87 2.24
C ALA A 379 -7.66 17.35 3.14
N ASP A 380 -7.41 16.62 4.23
CA ASP A 380 -6.32 16.88 5.17
C ASP A 380 -5.66 15.57 5.64
N PRO A 381 -4.33 15.44 5.56
CA PRO A 381 -3.39 16.37 4.92
C PRO A 381 -3.40 16.25 3.38
N ALA A 382 -2.97 17.32 2.70
CA ALA A 382 -2.93 17.38 1.23
C ALA A 382 -1.91 16.43 0.59
N SER A 383 -0.98 15.87 1.37
CA SER A 383 -0.08 14.80 0.94
C SER A 383 0.12 13.76 2.03
N VAL A 384 -0.03 12.49 1.66
CA VAL A 384 -0.05 11.35 2.57
C VAL A 384 0.76 10.21 1.93
N LEU A 385 1.62 9.56 2.71
CA LEU A 385 2.32 8.35 2.27
C LEU A 385 1.35 7.14 2.28
N PRO A 386 1.57 6.11 1.44
CA PRO A 386 0.82 4.85 1.54
C PRO A 386 0.80 4.31 2.99
N GLY A 387 -0.36 3.88 3.47
CA GLY A 387 -0.59 3.45 4.86
C GLY A 387 -0.87 4.60 5.84
N GLY A 388 -0.72 5.86 5.42
CA GLY A 388 -1.09 7.04 6.19
C GLY A 388 -2.59 7.34 6.19
N GLN A 389 -3.04 8.11 7.17
CA GLN A 389 -4.44 8.51 7.31
C GLN A 389 -4.74 9.78 6.50
N VAL A 390 -5.94 9.83 5.92
CA VAL A 390 -6.50 10.99 5.23
C VAL A 390 -7.92 11.27 5.73
N THR A 391 -8.26 12.54 5.90
CA THR A 391 -9.59 13.00 6.30
C THR A 391 -10.19 13.90 5.23
N TYR A 392 -11.38 13.56 4.76
CA TYR A 392 -12.19 14.41 3.90
C TYR A 392 -13.28 15.12 4.70
N THR A 393 -13.35 16.44 4.59
CA THR A 393 -14.40 17.26 5.20
C THR A 393 -15.34 17.76 4.11
N ILE A 394 -16.61 17.40 4.21
CA ILE A 394 -17.69 17.83 3.32
C ILE A 394 -18.53 18.86 4.08
N VAL A 395 -18.81 20.01 3.48
CA VAL A 395 -19.67 21.06 4.03
C VAL A 395 -20.81 21.29 3.05
N TYR A 396 -22.05 21.25 3.52
CA TYR A 396 -23.23 21.48 2.68
C TYR A 396 -24.20 22.48 3.31
N THR A 397 -24.90 23.25 2.48
CA THR A 397 -25.79 24.35 2.91
C THR A 397 -26.98 24.49 1.95
N ASN A 398 -28.11 25.02 2.43
CA ASN A 398 -29.18 25.57 1.60
C ASN A 398 -29.09 27.10 1.61
N ASN A 399 -28.71 27.70 0.48
CA ASN A 399 -28.61 29.15 0.31
C ASN A 399 -29.93 29.77 -0.19
N GLY A 400 -30.93 28.95 -0.49
CA GLY A 400 -32.21 29.36 -1.05
C GLY A 400 -33.21 29.85 -0.01
N PRO A 401 -34.29 30.51 -0.47
CA PRO A 401 -35.32 31.08 0.41
C PRO A 401 -36.29 30.04 0.98
N ASN A 402 -36.32 28.82 0.42
CA ASN A 402 -37.27 27.77 0.81
C ASN A 402 -36.59 26.63 1.56
N THR A 403 -37.37 25.88 2.33
CA THR A 403 -36.87 24.63 2.93
C THR A 403 -36.81 23.54 1.87
N VAL A 404 -35.63 22.98 1.64
CA VAL A 404 -35.44 21.86 0.72
C VAL A 404 -35.86 20.56 1.41
N ASN A 405 -36.81 19.84 0.81
CA ASN A 405 -37.24 18.53 1.27
C ASN A 405 -36.62 17.45 0.39
N GLY A 406 -36.06 16.40 1.00
CA GLY A 406 -35.54 15.24 0.25
C GLY A 406 -34.14 15.41 -0.34
N ALA A 407 -33.35 16.40 0.09
CA ALA A 407 -31.98 16.53 -0.39
C ALA A 407 -31.15 15.25 -0.13
N THR A 408 -30.33 14.88 -1.11
CA THR A 408 -29.45 13.71 -1.06
C THR A 408 -28.00 14.10 -1.33
N ILE A 409 -27.07 13.49 -0.61
CA ILE A 409 -25.63 13.64 -0.77
C ILE A 409 -25.03 12.30 -1.17
N ALA A 410 -24.16 12.28 -2.17
CA ALA A 410 -23.41 11.10 -2.58
C ALA A 410 -21.91 11.40 -2.62
N ASP A 411 -21.10 10.67 -1.83
CA ASP A 411 -19.63 10.76 -1.85
C ASP A 411 -19.00 9.52 -2.51
N VAL A 412 -18.24 9.71 -3.58
CA VAL A 412 -17.58 8.63 -4.32
C VAL A 412 -16.18 8.41 -3.75
N LEU A 413 -16.10 7.76 -2.59
CA LEU A 413 -14.82 7.50 -1.93
C LEU A 413 -13.90 6.63 -2.83
N PRO A 414 -12.68 7.09 -3.17
CA PRO A 414 -11.77 6.34 -4.03
C PRO A 414 -11.40 4.99 -3.43
N ALA A 415 -11.27 3.96 -4.28
CA ALA A 415 -10.90 2.61 -3.87
C ALA A 415 -9.52 2.53 -3.16
N ALA A 416 -8.65 3.52 -3.39
CA ALA A 416 -7.36 3.65 -2.73
C ALA A 416 -7.46 4.01 -1.23
N VAL A 417 -8.63 4.46 -0.76
CA VAL A 417 -8.89 4.81 0.65
C VAL A 417 -9.63 3.66 1.33
N ALA A 418 -8.89 2.88 2.12
CA ALA A 418 -9.42 1.78 2.92
C ALA A 418 -9.92 2.25 4.30
N THR A 419 -10.70 1.39 4.96
CA THR A 419 -11.11 1.55 6.38
C THR A 419 -11.59 2.95 6.74
N SER A 420 -12.72 3.37 6.18
CA SER A 420 -13.28 4.68 6.50
C SER A 420 -14.10 4.65 7.80
N THR A 421 -14.20 5.81 8.44
CA THR A 421 -15.22 6.13 9.44
C THR A 421 -15.92 7.41 9.02
N VAL A 422 -17.21 7.53 9.34
CA VAL A 422 -18.04 8.68 8.97
C VAL A 422 -18.57 9.29 10.26
N THR A 423 -18.40 10.59 10.41
CA THR A 423 -19.05 11.38 11.47
C THR A 423 -19.76 12.58 10.84
N ALA A 424 -20.82 13.06 11.47
CA ALA A 424 -21.60 14.19 10.96
C ALA A 424 -22.02 15.14 12.09
N ALA A 425 -22.15 16.42 11.77
CA ALA A 425 -22.63 17.48 12.64
C ALA A 425 -23.52 18.48 11.87
N GLY A 426 -24.43 19.17 12.55
CA GLY A 426 -25.41 20.07 11.93
C GLY A 426 -26.73 19.36 11.65
N THR A 427 -27.34 19.65 10.49
CA THR A 427 -28.59 18.99 10.07
C THR A 427 -28.42 17.48 10.03
N GLN A 428 -29.45 16.75 10.51
CA GLN A 428 -29.40 15.30 10.58
C GLN A 428 -29.32 14.70 9.18
N ILE A 429 -28.39 13.75 9.00
CA ILE A 429 -28.30 12.91 7.81
C ILE A 429 -28.58 11.46 8.16
N THR A 430 -29.16 10.72 7.22
CA THR A 430 -29.43 9.29 7.36
C THR A 430 -28.85 8.56 6.16
N ALA A 431 -28.04 7.53 6.40
CA ALA A 431 -27.48 6.73 5.31
C ALA A 431 -28.60 6.02 4.54
N THR A 432 -28.52 6.02 3.20
CA THR A 432 -29.53 5.40 2.33
C THR A 432 -29.00 4.13 1.68
N GLY A 433 -29.82 3.07 1.70
CA GLY A 433 -29.51 1.79 1.06
C GLY A 433 -28.30 1.05 1.65
N THR A 434 -27.59 0.31 0.79
CA THR A 434 -26.36 -0.44 1.13
C THR A 434 -25.07 0.32 0.77
N ALA A 435 -25.17 1.42 0.04
CA ALA A 435 -24.04 2.26 -0.36
C ALA A 435 -23.63 3.15 0.83
N ARG A 436 -22.43 2.89 1.38
CA ARG A 436 -21.97 3.45 2.66
C ARG A 436 -21.89 4.99 2.72
N TYR A 437 -21.84 5.67 1.57
CA TYR A 437 -21.57 7.10 1.46
C TYR A 437 -22.67 7.86 0.70
N ASN A 438 -23.89 7.34 0.75
CA ASN A 438 -25.08 8.02 0.26
C ASN A 438 -25.94 8.39 1.46
N TRP A 439 -26.37 9.64 1.54
CA TRP A 439 -27.12 10.16 2.67
C TRP A 439 -28.34 10.95 2.22
N GLN A 440 -29.46 10.73 2.89
CA GLN A 440 -30.62 11.60 2.86
C GLN A 440 -30.47 12.65 3.96
N VAL A 441 -30.68 13.91 3.60
CA VAL A 441 -30.64 15.05 4.53
C VAL A 441 -32.06 15.30 5.06
N ALA A 442 -32.20 15.53 6.36
CA ALA A 442 -33.46 16.01 6.94
C ALA A 442 -33.86 17.37 6.31
N PRO A 443 -35.14 17.79 6.38
CA PRO A 443 -35.59 19.05 5.79
C PRO A 443 -34.64 20.21 6.10
N LEU A 444 -34.06 20.79 5.05
CA LEU A 444 -32.95 21.73 5.16
C LEU A 444 -33.50 23.15 5.04
N ALA A 445 -33.72 23.81 6.17
CA ALA A 445 -34.24 25.17 6.23
C ALA A 445 -33.29 26.20 5.56
N PRO A 446 -33.79 27.38 5.14
CA PRO A 446 -32.96 28.45 4.60
C PRO A 446 -31.77 28.78 5.51
N GLY A 447 -30.56 28.79 4.95
CA GLY A 447 -29.30 29.05 5.65
C GLY A 447 -28.80 27.91 6.56
N ALA A 448 -29.53 26.80 6.67
CA ALA A 448 -29.10 25.63 7.43
C ALA A 448 -28.11 24.78 6.62
N GLY A 449 -27.29 24.00 7.33
CA GLY A 449 -26.25 23.18 6.73
C GLY A 449 -25.66 22.17 7.69
N GLY A 450 -24.61 21.48 7.25
CA GLY A 450 -23.90 20.51 8.06
C GLY A 450 -22.51 20.18 7.55
N ILE A 451 -21.81 19.38 8.36
CA ILE A 451 -20.45 18.89 8.07
C ILE A 451 -20.47 17.36 8.13
N ILE A 452 -19.88 16.71 7.13
CA ILE A 452 -19.60 15.27 7.11
C ILE A 452 -18.10 15.07 7.06
N THR A 453 -17.55 14.30 7.99
CA THR A 453 -16.12 13.96 8.03
C THR A 453 -15.94 12.48 7.73
N VAL A 454 -15.18 12.19 6.68
CA VAL A 454 -14.82 10.83 6.23
C VAL A 454 -13.32 10.62 6.43
N THR A 455 -12.94 9.81 7.42
CA THR A 455 -11.52 9.52 7.74
C THR A 455 -11.18 8.09 7.33
N GLY A 456 -10.17 7.91 6.49
CA GLY A 456 -9.70 6.61 6.01
C GLY A 456 -8.17 6.51 5.94
N VAL A 457 -7.66 5.35 5.49
CA VAL A 457 -6.23 5.06 5.39
C VAL A 457 -5.90 4.71 3.94
N LEU A 458 -4.82 5.27 3.39
CA LEU A 458 -4.37 4.93 2.04
C LEU A 458 -3.85 3.49 1.99
N SER A 459 -4.28 2.71 1.00
CA SER A 459 -3.87 1.31 0.81
C SER A 459 -2.35 1.17 0.60
N ILE A 460 -1.81 -0.01 0.92
CA ILE A 460 -0.43 -0.41 0.62
C ILE A 460 -0.43 -1.73 -0.18
N PRO A 461 0.33 -1.86 -1.28
CA PRO A 461 1.11 -0.81 -1.95
C PRO A 461 0.23 0.19 -2.73
N LEU A 462 0.74 1.39 -3.00
CA LEU A 462 0.04 2.43 -3.77
C LEU A 462 1.04 3.32 -4.52
N ALA A 463 0.86 3.43 -5.83
CA ALA A 463 1.68 4.27 -6.70
C ALA A 463 1.48 5.77 -6.39
N GLY A 464 2.51 6.57 -6.64
CA GLY A 464 2.43 8.02 -6.49
C GLY A 464 1.46 8.66 -7.48
N GLY A 465 0.83 9.77 -7.08
CA GLY A 465 -0.13 10.49 -7.90
C GLY A 465 -1.21 11.21 -7.08
N LEU A 466 -2.13 11.86 -7.79
CA LEU A 466 -3.25 12.58 -7.17
C LEU A 466 -4.47 11.64 -7.03
N ILE A 467 -4.97 11.48 -5.81
CA ILE A 467 -6.22 10.77 -5.52
C ILE A 467 -7.31 11.80 -5.26
N THR A 468 -8.31 11.86 -6.12
CA THR A 468 -9.44 12.80 -6.01
C THR A 468 -10.68 12.09 -5.47
N ASN A 469 -11.26 12.60 -4.39
CA ASN A 469 -12.56 12.19 -3.88
C ASN A 469 -13.61 13.26 -4.26
N THR A 470 -14.77 12.84 -4.77
CA THR A 470 -15.83 13.72 -5.30
C THR A 470 -17.13 13.50 -4.55
N VAL A 471 -17.82 14.58 -4.20
CA VAL A 471 -19.12 14.57 -3.56
C VAL A 471 -20.12 15.41 -4.36
N THR A 472 -21.38 14.99 -4.39
CA THR A 472 -22.48 15.75 -4.97
C THR A 472 -23.62 15.92 -3.97
N ILE A 473 -24.41 16.97 -4.14
CA ILE A 473 -25.69 17.18 -3.47
C ILE A 473 -26.78 17.46 -4.52
N GLY A 474 -28.03 17.09 -4.24
CA GLY A 474 -29.17 17.44 -5.09
C GLY A 474 -30.51 17.17 -4.41
N SER A 475 -31.60 17.60 -5.04
CA SER A 475 -32.99 17.44 -4.58
C SER A 475 -33.91 17.11 -5.76
N ASP A 476 -35.22 16.99 -5.50
CA ASP A 476 -36.24 16.71 -6.51
C ASP A 476 -36.61 17.95 -7.34
N LEU A 477 -36.34 19.16 -6.84
CA LEU A 477 -36.51 20.40 -7.58
C LEU A 477 -35.17 20.84 -8.18
N PRO A 478 -35.19 21.49 -9.35
CA PRO A 478 -33.96 22.02 -9.93
C PRO A 478 -33.33 23.10 -9.06
N ASP A 479 -32.01 23.19 -9.16
CA ASP A 479 -31.19 24.10 -8.38
C ASP A 479 -30.90 25.40 -9.16
N GLY A 480 -30.96 26.55 -8.49
CA GLY A 480 -30.70 27.86 -9.05
C GLY A 480 -29.22 28.14 -9.39
N THR A 481 -28.27 27.39 -8.80
CA THR A 481 -26.83 27.45 -9.10
C THR A 481 -26.21 26.05 -9.18
N PRO A 482 -26.52 25.21 -10.18
CA PRO A 482 -26.08 23.81 -10.22
C PRO A 482 -24.56 23.57 -10.15
N ALA A 483 -23.74 24.60 -10.38
CA ALA A 483 -22.28 24.51 -10.37
C ALA A 483 -21.67 24.32 -8.97
N ASP A 484 -22.35 24.71 -7.88
CA ASP A 484 -21.86 24.51 -6.51
C ASP A 484 -22.42 23.25 -5.85
N ASN A 485 -23.17 22.43 -6.61
CA ASN A 485 -23.68 21.12 -6.18
C ASN A 485 -22.68 19.97 -6.30
N THR A 486 -21.42 20.27 -6.62
CA THR A 486 -20.32 19.30 -6.68
C THR A 486 -19.08 19.82 -5.96
N GLY A 487 -18.51 19.00 -5.08
CA GLY A 487 -17.24 19.26 -4.40
C GLY A 487 -16.21 18.18 -4.70
N ALA A 488 -14.94 18.55 -4.82
CA ALA A 488 -13.84 17.60 -5.02
C ALA A 488 -12.63 17.96 -4.18
N ALA A 489 -11.95 16.95 -3.63
CA ALA A 489 -10.73 17.13 -2.86
C ALA A 489 -9.66 16.10 -3.25
N GLY A 490 -8.47 16.60 -3.57
CA GLY A 490 -7.32 15.80 -3.99
C GLY A 490 -6.30 15.59 -2.87
N VAL A 491 -5.69 14.40 -2.83
CA VAL A 491 -4.58 14.06 -1.92
C VAL A 491 -3.41 13.54 -2.75
N ASN A 492 -2.24 14.13 -2.57
CA ASN A 492 -1.05 13.76 -3.31
C ASN A 492 -0.28 12.63 -2.61
N VAL A 493 -0.08 11.52 -3.30
CA VAL A 493 0.79 10.42 -2.87
C VAL A 493 2.18 10.63 -3.47
N PRO A 494 3.24 10.80 -2.67
CA PRO A 494 4.61 10.89 -3.19
C PRO A 494 5.03 9.61 -3.92
N LEU A 495 5.86 9.74 -4.96
CA LEU A 495 6.48 8.60 -5.63
C LEU A 495 7.32 7.78 -4.64
N ASN A 496 7.11 6.48 -4.62
CA ASN A 496 7.79 5.56 -3.72
C ASN A 496 8.20 4.26 -4.43
N ALA A 497 9.43 3.82 -4.16
CA ALA A 497 9.96 2.54 -4.61
C ALA A 497 10.27 1.67 -3.38
N ASP A 498 10.55 0.39 -3.59
CA ASP A 498 11.04 -0.51 -2.54
C ASP A 498 12.20 -1.27 -3.16
N LEU A 499 13.38 -0.69 -3.05
CA LEU A 499 14.59 -1.29 -3.61
C LEU A 499 15.05 -2.39 -2.67
N SER A 500 15.69 -3.41 -3.21
CA SER A 500 16.32 -4.42 -2.36
C SER A 500 17.60 -4.93 -2.99
N ILE A 501 18.53 -5.39 -2.16
CA ILE A 501 19.74 -6.06 -2.61
C ILE A 501 20.08 -7.23 -1.69
N SER A 502 20.44 -8.35 -2.30
CA SER A 502 20.97 -9.52 -1.61
C SER A 502 22.34 -9.87 -2.19
N LYS A 503 23.21 -10.43 -1.35
CA LYS A 503 24.59 -10.74 -1.72
C LYS A 503 24.97 -12.15 -1.27
N ALA A 504 25.36 -12.98 -2.22
CA ALA A 504 25.87 -14.33 -2.00
C ALA A 504 27.38 -14.40 -2.32
N LEU A 505 28.06 -15.39 -1.74
CA LEU A 505 29.48 -15.65 -1.97
C LEU A 505 29.69 -17.15 -2.26
N THR A 506 30.52 -17.46 -3.24
CA THR A 506 31.00 -18.83 -3.50
C THR A 506 32.49 -18.84 -3.88
N PRO A 507 33.33 -19.69 -3.24
CA PRO A 507 33.04 -20.47 -2.05
C PRO A 507 33.04 -19.61 -0.77
N ALA A 508 32.38 -20.06 0.29
CA ALA A 508 32.33 -19.35 1.58
C ALA A 508 33.65 -19.42 2.39
N ARG A 509 34.51 -20.39 2.07
CA ARG A 509 35.85 -20.54 2.65
C ARG A 509 36.85 -20.82 1.54
N ALA A 510 38.00 -20.15 1.57
CA ALA A 510 39.00 -20.21 0.51
C ALA A 510 40.44 -20.08 1.04
N THR A 511 41.40 -20.51 0.23
CA THR A 511 42.83 -20.34 0.43
C THR A 511 43.40 -19.26 -0.48
N ALA A 512 44.56 -18.69 -0.09
CA ALA A 512 45.25 -17.70 -0.89
C ALA A 512 45.48 -18.19 -2.33
N GLY A 513 45.05 -17.40 -3.32
CA GLY A 513 45.09 -17.75 -4.74
C GLY A 513 43.80 -18.34 -5.31
N ASP A 514 42.82 -18.72 -4.47
CA ASP A 514 41.53 -19.24 -4.95
C ASP A 514 40.68 -18.15 -5.61
N THR A 515 39.85 -18.57 -6.57
CA THR A 515 38.82 -17.73 -7.17
C THR A 515 37.62 -17.63 -6.24
N VAL A 516 37.16 -16.40 -5.99
CA VAL A 516 35.97 -16.09 -5.21
C VAL A 516 34.97 -15.31 -6.06
N THR A 517 33.70 -15.65 -5.92
CA THR A 517 32.61 -15.02 -6.68
C THR A 517 31.57 -14.44 -5.73
N PHE A 518 31.33 -13.13 -5.83
CA PHE A 518 30.22 -12.45 -5.18
C PHE A 518 29.07 -12.27 -6.17
N THR A 519 27.87 -12.66 -5.81
CA THR A 519 26.66 -12.46 -6.62
C THR A 519 25.72 -11.53 -5.89
N LEU A 520 25.45 -10.36 -6.47
CA LEU A 520 24.50 -9.38 -5.99
C LEU A 520 23.23 -9.52 -6.82
N THR A 521 22.08 -9.66 -6.17
CA THR A 521 20.77 -9.62 -6.83
C THR A 521 20.01 -8.44 -6.28
N TYR A 522 19.57 -7.54 -7.16
CA TYR A 522 18.85 -6.33 -6.79
C TYR A 522 17.50 -6.25 -7.50
N SER A 523 16.53 -5.57 -6.89
CA SER A 523 15.18 -5.40 -7.44
C SER A 523 14.50 -4.12 -6.97
N ASN A 524 13.36 -3.81 -7.58
CA ASN A 524 12.38 -2.84 -7.08
C ASN A 524 11.02 -3.54 -6.88
N ALA A 525 10.63 -3.81 -5.65
CA ALA A 525 9.32 -4.37 -5.29
C ALA A 525 8.25 -3.29 -5.06
N GLY A 526 8.61 -2.02 -5.20
CA GLY A 526 7.72 -0.89 -4.99
C GLY A 526 6.84 -0.61 -6.20
N PRO A 527 5.75 0.14 -6.02
CA PRO A 527 4.78 0.40 -7.08
C PRO A 527 5.28 1.40 -8.13
N ASP A 528 6.23 2.29 -7.81
CA ASP A 528 6.78 3.26 -8.76
C ASP A 528 8.16 2.86 -9.28
N SER A 529 8.49 3.33 -10.48
CA SER A 529 9.81 3.10 -11.08
C SER A 529 10.88 3.99 -10.44
N ALA A 530 11.92 3.39 -9.89
CA ALA A 530 13.02 4.14 -9.27
C ALA A 530 13.98 4.71 -10.32
N THR A 531 14.27 6.01 -10.24
CA THR A 531 15.27 6.67 -11.09
C THR A 531 16.49 7.08 -10.28
N GLY A 532 17.64 7.24 -10.94
CA GLY A 532 18.90 7.54 -10.25
C GLY A 532 19.35 6.41 -9.33
N VAL A 533 19.03 5.16 -9.67
CA VAL A 533 19.40 3.99 -8.86
C VAL A 533 20.92 3.80 -8.93
N VAL A 534 21.57 3.78 -7.76
CA VAL A 534 23.00 3.57 -7.62
C VAL A 534 23.24 2.36 -6.71
N ILE A 535 24.01 1.40 -7.22
CA ILE A 535 24.48 0.23 -6.49
C ILE A 535 25.97 0.43 -6.19
N THR A 536 26.38 0.24 -4.95
CA THR A 536 27.77 0.29 -4.52
C THR A 536 28.18 -1.05 -3.92
N ASP A 537 29.42 -1.46 -4.16
CA ASP A 537 30.02 -2.68 -3.61
C ASP A 537 31.49 -2.42 -3.25
N VAL A 538 31.80 -2.51 -1.96
CA VAL A 538 33.15 -2.23 -1.44
C VAL A 538 33.96 -3.51 -1.49
N ILE A 539 34.54 -3.81 -2.66
CA ILE A 539 35.39 -4.98 -2.83
C ILE A 539 36.63 -4.87 -1.93
N PRO A 540 36.84 -5.84 -1.01
CA PRO A 540 37.99 -5.82 -0.12
C PRO A 540 39.31 -5.87 -0.89
N VAL A 541 40.33 -5.15 -0.40
CA VAL A 541 41.66 -5.06 -1.05
C VAL A 541 42.37 -6.40 -1.19
N SER A 542 41.98 -7.38 -0.38
CA SER A 542 42.45 -8.77 -0.44
C SER A 542 41.85 -9.56 -1.61
N ILE A 543 40.86 -9.03 -2.32
CA ILE A 543 40.33 -9.60 -3.56
C ILE A 543 40.93 -8.83 -4.73
N THR A 544 41.74 -9.52 -5.52
CA THR A 544 42.51 -8.96 -6.65
C THR A 544 41.93 -9.42 -7.99
N ASN A 545 42.34 -8.79 -9.10
CA ASN A 545 41.93 -9.15 -10.47
C ASN A 545 40.40 -9.29 -10.66
N SER A 546 39.63 -8.40 -10.01
CA SER A 546 38.16 -8.48 -10.03
C SER A 546 37.59 -8.17 -11.41
N ILE A 547 36.78 -9.09 -11.93
CA ILE A 547 36.00 -8.96 -13.17
C ILE A 547 34.53 -8.86 -12.78
N VAL A 548 33.82 -7.91 -13.38
CA VAL A 548 32.40 -7.68 -13.14
C VAL A 548 31.61 -8.10 -14.38
N ILE A 549 30.57 -8.90 -14.15
CA ILE A 549 29.61 -9.33 -15.16
C ILE A 549 28.23 -8.93 -14.65
N SER A 550 27.38 -8.35 -15.49
CA SER A 550 26.01 -8.00 -15.11
C SER A 550 24.99 -8.58 -16.10
N SER A 551 23.78 -8.83 -15.61
CA SER A 551 22.62 -9.20 -16.41
C SER A 551 21.37 -8.49 -15.89
N GLY A 552 20.39 -8.26 -16.79
CA GLY A 552 19.19 -7.48 -16.49
C GLY A 552 19.35 -6.01 -16.95
N PRO A 553 18.89 -5.02 -16.15
CA PRO A 553 19.00 -3.61 -16.49
C PRO A 553 20.44 -3.17 -16.83
N THR A 554 20.57 -2.30 -17.83
CA THR A 554 21.87 -1.79 -18.27
C THR A 554 22.52 -0.97 -17.15
N LEU A 555 23.77 -1.29 -16.82
CA LEU A 555 24.55 -0.60 -15.80
C LEU A 555 25.64 0.28 -16.44
N GLN A 556 25.81 1.49 -15.91
CA GLN A 556 26.96 2.35 -16.20
C GLN A 556 27.85 2.44 -14.97
N GLN A 557 29.14 2.15 -15.13
CA GLN A 557 30.11 2.32 -14.05
C GLN A 557 30.25 3.81 -13.68
N VAL A 558 30.22 4.11 -12.38
CA VAL A 558 30.42 5.45 -11.84
C VAL A 558 31.91 5.64 -11.49
N PRO A 559 32.65 6.53 -12.16
CA PRO A 559 34.06 6.78 -11.86
C PRO A 559 34.26 7.44 -10.49
N ALA A 560 35.42 7.21 -9.85
CA ALA A 560 35.93 7.92 -8.67
C ALA A 560 35.29 7.64 -7.29
N VAL A 561 34.64 6.49 -7.09
CA VAL A 561 34.24 5.98 -5.77
C VAL A 561 35.16 4.84 -5.33
N PRO A 562 35.61 4.74 -4.05
CA PRO A 562 36.32 3.55 -3.57
C PRO A 562 35.45 2.29 -3.72
N GLY A 563 35.95 1.27 -4.41
CA GLY A 563 35.20 0.05 -4.73
C GLY A 563 34.57 0.07 -6.12
N PHE A 564 33.46 -0.66 -6.31
CA PHE A 564 32.67 -0.59 -7.53
C PHE A 564 31.36 0.14 -7.26
N ALA A 565 30.99 1.04 -8.17
CA ALA A 565 29.71 1.72 -8.16
C ALA A 565 29.11 1.67 -9.57
N TRP A 566 27.82 1.35 -9.64
CA TRP A 566 27.06 1.22 -10.88
C TRP A 566 25.76 2.01 -10.79
N ALA A 567 25.52 2.88 -11.76
CA ALA A 567 24.24 3.52 -11.97
C ALA A 567 23.41 2.67 -12.93
N VAL A 568 22.17 2.36 -12.55
CA VAL A 568 21.20 1.75 -13.48
C VAL A 568 20.80 2.80 -14.51
N GLN A 569 20.92 2.47 -15.79
CA GLN A 569 20.52 3.36 -16.88
C GLN A 569 19.01 3.35 -17.04
N GLY A 570 18.39 4.53 -16.89
CA GLY A 570 16.94 4.69 -16.94
C GLY A 570 16.27 4.40 -15.60
N ALA A 571 14.99 4.03 -15.64
CA ALA A 571 14.22 3.70 -14.46
C ALA A 571 14.23 2.18 -14.19
N LEU A 572 14.42 1.80 -12.93
CA LEU A 572 14.20 0.43 -12.48
C LEU A 572 12.71 0.26 -12.19
N ALA A 573 11.98 -0.31 -13.16
CA ALA A 573 10.54 -0.51 -13.06
C ALA A 573 10.16 -1.50 -11.95
N PRO A 574 8.90 -1.47 -11.45
CA PRO A 574 8.37 -2.45 -10.52
C PRO A 574 8.62 -3.88 -11.00
N ASP A 575 8.94 -4.77 -10.05
CA ASP A 575 9.23 -6.19 -10.21
C ASP A 575 10.42 -6.53 -11.13
N VAL A 576 11.18 -5.52 -11.57
CA VAL A 576 12.40 -5.75 -12.36
C VAL A 576 13.55 -6.11 -11.44
N THR A 577 14.22 -7.22 -11.76
CA THR A 577 15.41 -7.71 -11.06
C THR A 577 16.65 -7.60 -11.95
N GLY A 578 17.81 -7.32 -11.35
CA GLY A 578 19.12 -7.44 -12.01
C GLY A 578 20.13 -8.20 -11.16
N VAL A 579 21.21 -8.66 -11.81
CA VAL A 579 22.27 -9.42 -11.16
C VAL A 579 23.63 -8.84 -11.52
N ILE A 580 24.50 -8.69 -10.51
CA ILE A 580 25.91 -8.33 -10.66
C ILE A 580 26.75 -9.47 -10.09
N THR A 581 27.66 -10.01 -10.89
CA THR A 581 28.63 -11.01 -10.45
C THR A 581 30.02 -10.39 -10.46
N VAL A 582 30.70 -10.43 -9.31
CA VAL A 582 32.08 -10.00 -9.14
C VAL A 582 32.94 -11.22 -8.90
N VAL A 583 33.77 -11.58 -9.89
CA VAL A 583 34.71 -12.70 -9.82
C VAL A 583 36.10 -12.14 -9.55
N GLY A 584 36.76 -12.54 -8.46
CA GLY A 584 38.11 -12.11 -8.13
C GLY A 584 38.97 -13.24 -7.61
N THR A 585 40.24 -12.94 -7.34
CA THR A 585 41.21 -13.90 -6.80
C THR A 585 41.64 -13.43 -5.41
N LEU A 586 41.54 -14.32 -4.42
CA LEU A 586 42.02 -14.06 -3.07
C LEU A 586 43.54 -13.86 -3.09
N ALA A 587 44.02 -12.76 -2.50
CA ALA A 587 45.42 -12.34 -2.61
C ALA A 587 46.39 -13.42 -2.12
N GLY A 588 47.39 -13.73 -2.96
CA GLY A 588 48.44 -14.70 -2.65
C GLY A 588 49.37 -14.30 -1.49
N SER A 589 49.33 -13.03 -1.07
CA SER A 589 50.14 -12.49 0.03
C SER A 589 49.56 -12.77 1.43
N LEU A 590 48.35 -13.33 1.52
CA LEU A 590 47.73 -13.66 2.81
C LEU A 590 48.50 -14.80 3.48
N THR A 591 48.95 -14.54 4.71
CA THR A 591 49.81 -15.45 5.49
C THR A 591 49.15 -15.92 6.79
N ALA A 592 47.92 -15.49 7.05
CA ALA A 592 47.16 -15.85 8.24
C ALA A 592 45.66 -15.98 7.89
N PRO A 593 44.90 -16.82 8.63
CA PRO A 593 43.45 -16.85 8.59
C PRO A 593 42.85 -15.48 8.95
N GLU A 594 41.83 -15.06 8.22
CA GLU A 594 41.12 -13.80 8.39
C GLU A 594 39.68 -13.92 7.83
N ALA A 595 38.73 -13.16 8.39
CA ALA A 595 37.40 -13.03 7.83
C ALA A 595 37.29 -11.77 6.95
N ILE A 596 37.07 -11.94 5.65
CA ILE A 596 36.93 -10.85 4.69
C ILE A 596 35.44 -10.61 4.44
N THR A 597 34.94 -9.41 4.76
CA THR A 597 33.53 -9.06 4.50
C THR A 597 33.44 -8.14 3.29
N ASN A 598 32.58 -8.48 2.33
CA ASN A 598 32.23 -7.64 1.20
C ASN A 598 30.79 -7.14 1.37
N SER A 599 30.57 -5.82 1.28
CA SER A 599 29.27 -5.19 1.55
C SER A 599 28.80 -4.39 0.35
N ALA A 600 27.53 -4.59 0.00
CA ALA A 600 26.84 -3.89 -1.07
C ALA A 600 25.64 -3.10 -0.55
N GLN A 601 25.35 -2.00 -1.24
CA GLN A 601 24.20 -1.14 -0.96
C GLN A 601 23.55 -0.70 -2.26
N ILE A 602 22.22 -0.57 -2.26
CA ILE A 602 21.44 0.04 -3.34
C ILE A 602 20.73 1.30 -2.82
N THR A 603 20.64 2.34 -3.65
CA THR A 603 20.02 3.63 -3.31
C THR A 603 19.32 4.23 -4.51
N SER A 604 18.37 5.14 -4.29
CA SER A 604 17.79 6.01 -5.32
C SER A 604 17.40 7.36 -4.74
N GLY A 605 16.85 8.25 -5.58
CA GLY A 605 16.26 9.51 -5.13
C GLY A 605 14.81 9.41 -4.64
N LEU A 606 14.18 8.23 -4.74
CA LEU A 606 12.80 8.01 -4.26
C LEU A 606 12.80 7.55 -2.81
N LEU A 607 11.66 7.77 -2.15
CA LEU A 607 11.42 7.23 -0.82
C LEU A 607 11.31 5.70 -0.90
N ASP A 608 11.97 5.02 0.03
CA ASP A 608 11.95 3.57 0.19
C ASP A 608 11.10 3.17 1.40
N MET A 609 10.13 2.28 1.20
CA MET A 609 9.22 1.83 2.26
C MET A 609 9.82 0.76 3.18
N VAL A 610 10.87 0.05 2.76
CA VAL A 610 11.51 -1.03 3.52
C VAL A 610 13.03 -0.88 3.54
N PRO A 611 13.60 0.26 3.98
CA PRO A 611 15.02 0.57 3.78
C PRO A 611 16.02 -0.43 4.40
N GLY A 612 15.59 -1.35 5.27
CA GLY A 612 16.41 -2.40 5.84
C GLY A 612 16.85 -3.49 4.84
N ASN A 613 16.25 -3.59 3.66
CA ASN A 613 16.63 -4.53 2.59
C ASN A 613 17.61 -3.90 1.56
N ASN A 614 18.02 -2.65 1.76
CA ASN A 614 18.90 -1.90 0.84
C ASN A 614 20.40 -2.14 1.03
N THR A 615 20.76 -3.01 1.98
CA THR A 615 22.15 -3.39 2.24
C THR A 615 22.27 -4.89 2.39
N SER A 616 23.36 -5.48 1.87
CA SER A 616 23.67 -6.89 2.08
C SER A 616 25.18 -7.10 2.11
N ALA A 617 25.63 -7.99 2.99
CA ALA A 617 27.05 -8.35 3.13
C ALA A 617 27.26 -9.86 3.01
N ALA A 618 28.43 -10.26 2.51
CA ALA A 618 28.87 -11.64 2.46
C ALA A 618 30.28 -11.76 3.05
N ALA A 619 30.48 -12.75 3.93
CA ALA A 619 31.75 -12.98 4.61
C ALA A 619 32.46 -14.22 4.04
N LEU A 620 33.70 -14.02 3.60
CA LEU A 620 34.65 -15.04 3.19
C LEU A 620 35.54 -15.40 4.38
N ASP A 621 35.59 -16.69 4.70
CA ASP A 621 36.48 -17.23 5.70
C ASP A 621 37.79 -17.69 5.04
N VAL A 622 38.89 -17.00 5.31
CA VAL A 622 40.20 -17.39 4.78
C VAL A 622 40.79 -18.46 5.67
N CYS A 623 41.06 -19.64 5.09
CA CYS A 623 41.72 -20.73 5.78
C CYS A 623 43.14 -20.97 5.24
N MET A 624 43.95 -21.66 6.03
CA MET A 624 45.32 -22.02 5.66
C MET A 624 45.48 -23.55 5.62
N ASN A 625 46.19 -24.06 4.61
CA ASN A 625 46.50 -25.50 4.51
C ASN A 625 47.55 -25.93 5.55
N ASN A 626 48.40 -25.01 5.98
CA ASN A 626 49.41 -25.23 7.00
C ASN A 626 49.39 -24.08 8.00
N LEU A 627 49.34 -24.39 9.30
CA LEU A 627 49.44 -23.42 10.38
C LEU A 627 50.47 -23.86 11.41
N ALA A 628 51.17 -22.89 11.99
CA ALA A 628 52.09 -23.12 13.09
C ALA A 628 51.49 -22.57 14.39
N VAL A 629 51.57 -23.38 15.46
CA VAL A 629 51.30 -22.89 16.82
C VAL A 629 52.58 -22.27 17.36
N THR A 630 52.54 -20.96 17.59
CA THR A 630 53.67 -20.14 18.03
C THR A 630 53.49 -19.59 19.44
N SER A 631 52.31 -19.77 20.03
CA SER A 631 51.97 -19.26 21.36
C SER A 631 51.47 -20.38 22.28
N ALA A 632 51.83 -20.28 23.57
CA ALA A 632 51.31 -21.13 24.64
C ALA A 632 49.92 -20.70 25.12
N ALA A 633 49.44 -19.54 24.66
CA ALA A 633 48.14 -19.02 25.04
C ALA A 633 47.02 -19.94 24.55
N ASP A 634 45.94 -19.99 25.33
CA ASP A 634 44.73 -20.75 25.01
C ASP A 634 43.94 -20.17 23.82
N SER A 635 44.06 -18.86 23.59
CA SER A 635 43.33 -18.12 22.56
C SER A 635 44.20 -17.01 21.97
N GLY A 636 43.73 -16.41 20.87
CA GLY A 636 44.44 -15.37 20.14
C GLY A 636 45.38 -15.93 19.07
N THR A 637 45.87 -15.05 18.20
CA THR A 637 46.72 -15.39 17.06
C THR A 637 47.93 -16.24 17.49
N GLY A 638 48.20 -17.31 16.74
CA GLY A 638 49.31 -18.23 17.02
C GLY A 638 49.03 -19.29 18.10
N SER A 639 47.87 -19.27 18.78
CA SER A 639 47.44 -20.35 19.68
C SER A 639 46.96 -21.58 18.92
N LEU A 640 46.90 -22.74 19.59
CA LEU A 640 46.31 -23.96 19.03
C LEU A 640 44.82 -23.80 18.70
N ARG A 641 44.07 -23.07 19.53
CA ARG A 641 42.65 -22.80 19.30
C ARG A 641 42.43 -21.95 18.05
N TRP A 642 43.25 -20.93 17.86
CA TRP A 642 43.25 -20.12 16.64
C TRP A 642 43.64 -20.96 15.42
N ALA A 643 44.66 -21.81 15.54
CA ALA A 643 45.08 -22.68 14.45
C ALA A 643 43.97 -23.66 14.03
N LEU A 644 43.27 -24.26 15.00
CA LEU A 644 42.13 -25.15 14.72
C LEU A 644 40.97 -24.43 14.00
N ALA A 645 40.69 -23.17 14.36
CA ALA A 645 39.64 -22.38 13.71
C ALA A 645 39.99 -22.02 12.25
N GLY A 646 41.25 -21.66 12.00
CA GLY A 646 41.72 -21.16 10.71
C GLY A 646 42.30 -22.20 9.75
N ILE A 647 42.43 -23.47 10.14
CA ILE A 647 42.94 -24.52 9.26
C ILE A 647 41.89 -24.92 8.21
N CYS A 648 42.31 -25.18 6.98
CA CYS A 648 41.45 -25.79 5.97
C CYS A 648 41.19 -27.28 6.28
N PRO A 649 40.12 -27.88 5.75
CA PRO A 649 39.94 -29.34 5.77
C PRO A 649 41.16 -30.06 5.20
N ASP A 650 41.56 -31.15 5.88
CA ASP A 650 42.75 -31.96 5.60
C ASP A 650 44.09 -31.21 5.76
N GLY A 651 44.07 -29.99 6.32
CA GLY A 651 45.28 -29.20 6.61
C GLY A 651 46.10 -29.73 7.80
N THR A 652 47.32 -29.19 7.93
CA THR A 652 48.28 -29.57 8.97
C THR A 652 48.58 -28.42 9.93
N ILE A 653 48.46 -28.67 11.22
CA ILE A 653 48.87 -27.80 12.31
C ILE A 653 50.17 -28.33 12.89
N THR A 654 51.25 -27.55 12.80
CA THR A 654 52.56 -27.91 13.34
C THR A 654 52.80 -27.17 14.65
N ILE A 655 53.14 -27.90 15.71
CA ILE A 655 53.55 -27.33 17.00
C ILE A 655 55.06 -27.53 17.14
N ALA A 656 55.83 -26.57 16.60
CA ALA A 656 57.30 -26.60 16.58
C ALA A 656 57.90 -25.33 17.22
N PRO A 657 57.82 -25.19 18.55
CA PRO A 657 58.49 -24.11 19.28
C PRO A 657 59.98 -24.46 19.51
N PRO A 658 60.85 -23.49 19.87
CA PRO A 658 61.94 -23.78 20.77
C PRO A 658 61.35 -24.29 22.11
N ALA A 659 61.66 -25.54 22.46
CA ALA A 659 61.02 -26.34 23.53
C ALA A 659 61.47 -25.97 24.97
N PRO A 660 60.68 -26.31 26.02
CA PRO A 660 59.36 -26.99 26.02
C PRO A 660 58.15 -26.04 26.08
N LEU A 661 57.03 -26.41 25.45
CA LEU A 661 55.79 -25.61 25.35
C LEU A 661 54.62 -26.29 26.07
N VAL A 662 53.95 -25.55 26.96
CA VAL A 662 52.75 -25.99 27.70
C VAL A 662 51.58 -25.07 27.37
N ILE A 663 50.61 -25.57 26.63
CA ILE A 663 49.36 -24.87 26.31
C ILE A 663 48.36 -25.18 27.41
N THR A 664 48.02 -24.19 28.23
CA THR A 664 47.05 -24.35 29.32
C THR A 664 45.68 -23.90 28.84
N LEU A 665 44.69 -24.80 28.83
CA LEU A 665 43.33 -24.47 28.42
C LEU A 665 42.58 -23.78 29.55
N THR A 666 41.95 -22.65 29.24
CA THR A 666 41.17 -21.82 30.18
C THR A 666 39.76 -21.54 29.67
N SER A 667 39.53 -21.71 28.37
CA SER A 667 38.31 -21.41 27.62
C SER A 667 37.56 -22.68 27.21
N GLY A 668 37.74 -23.75 27.98
CA GLY A 668 37.14 -25.05 27.73
C GLY A 668 37.84 -25.88 26.66
N GLN A 669 37.14 -26.93 26.19
CA GLN A 669 37.69 -27.91 25.25
C GLN A 669 38.02 -27.32 23.86
N LEU A 670 38.90 -27.98 23.14
CA LEU A 670 39.22 -27.73 21.74
C LEU A 670 38.31 -28.57 20.83
N ALA A 671 37.50 -27.89 20.04
CA ALA A 671 36.65 -28.54 19.03
C ALA A 671 37.46 -28.85 17.78
N VAL A 672 37.31 -30.09 17.26
CA VAL A 672 37.89 -30.52 15.99
C VAL A 672 36.74 -30.90 15.08
N ASP A 673 36.32 -29.95 14.26
CA ASP A 673 35.11 -29.96 13.43
C ASP A 673 35.39 -30.21 11.93
N ARG A 674 36.66 -30.43 11.58
CA ARG A 674 37.12 -30.71 10.21
C ARG A 674 38.34 -31.63 10.25
N ASN A 675 38.58 -32.31 9.14
CA ASN A 675 39.75 -33.19 9.02
C ASN A 675 41.03 -32.40 9.26
N VAL A 676 41.91 -32.88 10.11
CA VAL A 676 43.13 -32.16 10.48
C VAL A 676 44.22 -33.11 10.95
N THR A 677 45.46 -32.73 10.67
CA THR A 677 46.65 -33.30 11.32
C THR A 677 47.24 -32.29 12.29
N ILE A 678 47.45 -32.70 13.55
CA ILE A 678 48.19 -31.91 14.56
C ILE A 678 49.51 -32.63 14.83
N ALA A 679 50.60 -32.05 14.32
CA ALA A 679 51.95 -32.59 14.43
C ALA A 679 52.75 -31.83 15.50
N GLY A 680 52.91 -32.44 16.67
CA GLY A 680 53.82 -31.98 17.72
C GLY A 680 55.26 -32.42 17.48
N SER A 681 56.22 -31.68 18.03
CA SER A 681 57.65 -32.01 17.95
C SER A 681 58.08 -33.18 18.86
N GLY A 682 57.15 -33.75 19.63
CA GLY A 682 57.36 -34.89 20.52
C GLY A 682 56.58 -34.76 21.83
N ALA A 683 56.14 -35.89 22.42
CA ALA A 683 55.37 -35.87 23.66
C ALA A 683 56.12 -35.18 24.82
N ALA A 684 57.45 -35.26 24.85
CA ALA A 684 58.27 -34.58 25.85
C ALA A 684 58.34 -33.04 25.68
N THR A 685 57.99 -32.50 24.52
CA THR A 685 58.21 -31.09 24.16
C THR A 685 56.92 -30.28 24.05
N VAL A 686 55.79 -30.93 23.74
CA VAL A 686 54.49 -30.27 23.55
C VAL A 686 53.45 -30.85 24.49
N THR A 687 52.99 -30.04 25.45
CA THR A 687 51.92 -30.41 26.37
C THR A 687 50.68 -29.55 26.14
N VAL A 688 49.51 -30.19 26.03
CA VAL A 688 48.20 -29.55 26.15
C VAL A 688 47.59 -29.94 27.48
N ASP A 689 47.39 -28.96 28.35
CA ASP A 689 47.01 -29.14 29.74
C ASP A 689 45.66 -28.48 30.02
N ALA A 690 44.64 -29.27 30.30
CA ALA A 690 43.31 -28.75 30.60
C ALA A 690 43.12 -28.39 32.09
N SER A 691 44.14 -28.52 32.94
CA SER A 691 44.07 -28.16 34.37
C SER A 691 42.85 -28.72 35.12
N SER A 692 42.34 -29.85 34.69
CA SER A 692 41.12 -30.50 35.19
C SER A 692 39.84 -29.66 35.05
N SER A 693 39.84 -28.58 34.27
CA SER A 693 38.68 -27.71 34.07
C SER A 693 37.80 -28.10 32.89
N SER A 694 38.33 -28.83 31.92
CA SER A 694 37.57 -29.27 30.75
C SER A 694 38.15 -30.52 30.10
N ARG A 695 37.39 -31.12 29.18
CA ARG A 695 37.95 -32.03 28.18
C ARG A 695 39.03 -31.30 27.37
N ILE A 696 40.02 -32.02 26.84
CA ILE A 696 41.03 -31.42 25.95
C ILE A 696 40.50 -31.32 24.53
N PHE A 697 40.18 -32.45 23.87
CA PHE A 697 39.70 -32.48 22.48
C PHE A 697 38.32 -33.12 22.35
N ASN A 698 37.46 -32.51 21.53
CA ASN A 698 36.20 -33.08 21.07
C ASN A 698 36.20 -33.22 19.55
N ILE A 699 36.29 -34.45 19.05
CA ILE A 699 36.38 -34.72 17.61
C ILE A 699 34.96 -34.93 17.07
N GLY A 700 34.52 -34.01 16.22
CA GLY A 700 33.18 -33.97 15.64
C GLY A 700 32.85 -35.21 14.79
N ALA A 701 31.55 -35.47 14.62
CA ALA A 701 31.09 -36.57 13.78
C ALA A 701 31.58 -36.42 12.34
N GLY A 702 32.01 -37.52 11.70
CA GLY A 702 32.51 -37.53 10.32
C GLY A 702 33.93 -36.97 10.14
N VAL A 703 34.59 -36.52 11.21
CA VAL A 703 35.91 -35.90 11.17
C VAL A 703 37.03 -36.93 11.31
N ARG A 704 38.09 -36.79 10.50
CA ARG A 704 39.36 -37.50 10.63
C ARG A 704 40.41 -36.61 11.30
N ALA A 705 40.83 -36.96 12.51
CA ALA A 705 41.85 -36.25 13.25
C ALA A 705 43.08 -37.14 13.46
N SER A 706 44.26 -36.61 13.12
CA SER A 706 45.55 -37.26 13.37
C SER A 706 46.36 -36.44 14.35
N PHE A 707 46.68 -36.98 15.52
CA PHE A 707 47.48 -36.33 16.55
C PHE A 707 48.81 -37.08 16.71
N ASN A 708 49.92 -36.38 16.54
CA ASN A 708 51.25 -36.94 16.64
C ASN A 708 52.12 -36.17 17.64
N GLY A 709 52.84 -36.87 18.52
CA GLY A 709 53.89 -36.23 19.31
C GLY A 709 53.38 -35.23 20.36
N LEU A 710 52.27 -35.52 21.05
CA LEU A 710 51.64 -34.63 22.03
C LEU A 710 51.53 -35.30 23.40
N THR A 711 51.71 -34.53 24.47
CA THR A 711 51.25 -34.88 25.82
C THR A 711 49.93 -34.19 26.12
N LEU A 712 48.88 -34.96 26.41
CA LEU A 712 47.57 -34.48 26.79
C LEU A 712 47.36 -34.77 28.28
N ARG A 713 47.28 -33.74 29.12
CA ARG A 713 47.22 -33.94 30.56
C ARG A 713 46.10 -33.22 31.27
N ARG A 714 45.65 -33.82 32.38
CA ARG A 714 44.65 -33.27 33.28
C ARG A 714 43.35 -32.88 32.55
N GLY A 715 42.91 -33.66 31.57
CA GLY A 715 41.57 -33.52 30.98
C GLY A 715 40.49 -33.90 31.98
N SER A 716 39.34 -33.23 31.97
CA SER A 716 38.19 -33.56 32.81
C SER A 716 36.87 -33.35 32.07
N ALA A 717 36.12 -34.43 31.86
CA ALA A 717 34.77 -34.36 31.31
C ALA A 717 33.67 -34.32 32.39
N GLY A 718 34.04 -34.30 33.68
CA GLY A 718 33.09 -34.44 34.78
C GLY A 718 32.25 -35.71 34.62
N ALA A 719 30.92 -35.55 34.60
CA ALA A 719 29.98 -36.66 34.36
C ALA A 719 29.92 -37.13 32.88
N GLY A 720 30.60 -36.44 31.96
CA GLY A 720 30.67 -36.81 30.55
C GLY A 720 31.72 -37.88 30.25
N ASN A 721 31.68 -38.40 29.02
CA ASN A 721 32.67 -39.37 28.51
C ASN A 721 33.99 -38.68 28.19
N GLY A 722 35.13 -39.38 28.04
CA GLY A 722 36.38 -38.92 27.40
C GLY A 722 37.08 -37.75 28.08
N GLY A 723 37.95 -37.98 29.06
CA GLY A 723 38.58 -36.91 29.82
C GLY A 723 39.57 -36.09 28.99
N ALA A 724 40.47 -36.74 28.26
CA ALA A 724 41.32 -36.06 27.29
C ALA A 724 40.62 -35.90 25.94
N ILE A 725 40.11 -37.00 25.35
CA ILE A 725 39.55 -37.01 24.00
C ILE A 725 38.17 -37.65 23.96
N LEU A 726 37.20 -36.97 23.32
CA LEU A 726 36.00 -37.60 22.76
C LEU A 726 36.22 -37.93 21.29
N VAL A 727 35.97 -39.18 20.91
CA VAL A 727 35.78 -39.55 19.50
C VAL A 727 34.29 -39.76 19.30
N ASN A 728 33.59 -38.81 18.67
CA ASN A 728 32.14 -38.94 18.45
C ASN A 728 31.82 -40.02 17.41
N SER A 729 30.54 -40.36 17.32
CA SER A 729 30.04 -41.30 16.30
C SER A 729 30.40 -40.84 14.89
N GLY A 730 30.94 -41.76 14.09
CA GLY A 730 31.42 -41.49 12.73
C GLY A 730 32.77 -40.76 12.63
N ALA A 731 33.38 -40.34 13.74
CA ALA A 731 34.71 -39.74 13.75
C ALA A 731 35.82 -40.81 13.64
N ASN A 732 37.01 -40.41 13.18
CA ASN A 732 38.22 -41.25 13.14
C ASN A 732 39.39 -40.52 13.80
N LEU A 733 39.90 -41.08 14.90
CA LEU A 733 41.11 -40.62 15.57
C LEU A 733 42.28 -41.54 15.23
N THR A 734 43.40 -40.95 14.79
CA THR A 734 44.72 -41.58 14.83
C THR A 734 45.59 -40.84 15.85
N LEU A 735 46.02 -41.53 16.90
CA LEU A 735 46.92 -41.03 17.93
C LEU A 735 48.27 -41.75 17.82
N SER A 736 49.36 -41.01 17.68
CA SER A 736 50.69 -41.60 17.49
C SER A 736 51.77 -40.89 18.28
N SER A 737 52.72 -41.65 18.86
CA SER A 737 53.84 -41.07 19.62
C SER A 737 53.39 -40.08 20.70
N ALA A 738 52.26 -40.36 21.36
CA ALA A 738 51.59 -39.43 22.26
C ALA A 738 51.52 -39.98 23.69
N GLU A 739 51.33 -39.08 24.64
CA GLU A 739 51.11 -39.39 26.04
C GLU A 739 49.76 -38.82 26.48
N ILE A 740 48.94 -39.62 27.17
CA ILE A 740 47.72 -39.11 27.85
C ILE A 740 47.81 -39.43 29.32
N VAL A 741 47.80 -38.40 30.16
CA VAL A 741 48.10 -38.52 31.58
C VAL A 741 47.12 -37.80 32.50
N SER A 742 46.76 -38.44 33.62
CA SER A 742 45.97 -37.84 34.70
C SER A 742 44.63 -37.23 34.27
N SER A 743 44.00 -37.79 33.24
CA SER A 743 42.70 -37.33 32.74
C SER A 743 41.54 -38.10 33.37
N THR A 744 40.39 -37.44 33.52
CA THR A 744 39.24 -37.94 34.29
C THR A 744 37.91 -37.79 33.53
N ALA A 745 37.03 -38.79 33.65
CA ALA A 745 35.70 -38.78 33.03
C ALA A 745 34.74 -39.76 33.71
N SER A 746 33.47 -39.80 33.30
CA SER A 746 32.57 -40.91 33.70
C SER A 746 32.88 -42.20 32.94
N SER A 747 33.18 -42.10 31.64
CA SER A 747 33.61 -43.22 30.80
C SER A 747 34.81 -42.81 29.95
N GLY A 748 35.91 -43.58 29.96
CA GLY A 748 37.10 -43.29 29.17
C GLY A 748 37.91 -42.13 29.74
N GLY A 749 38.72 -42.38 30.78
CA GLY A 749 39.46 -41.32 31.46
C GLY A 749 40.43 -40.59 30.53
N ALA A 750 41.15 -41.33 29.70
CA ALA A 750 41.90 -40.76 28.57
C ALA A 750 40.98 -40.55 27.37
N ILE A 751 40.40 -41.62 26.84
CA ILE A 751 39.66 -41.60 25.57
C ILE A 751 38.31 -42.30 25.74
N ALA A 752 37.24 -41.63 25.32
CA ALA A 752 35.98 -42.31 25.02
C ALA A 752 35.82 -42.43 23.51
N ASN A 753 35.81 -43.68 23.03
CA ASN A 753 35.63 -43.99 21.63
C ASN A 753 34.18 -44.35 21.33
N LEU A 754 33.48 -43.45 20.64
CA LEU A 754 32.17 -43.67 20.04
C LEU A 754 32.25 -43.75 18.50
N GLY A 755 33.45 -43.65 17.92
CA GLY A 755 33.76 -43.71 16.48
C GLY A 755 34.87 -44.71 16.18
N VAL A 756 35.89 -44.36 15.41
CA VAL A 756 37.06 -45.23 15.18
C VAL A 756 38.28 -44.60 15.84
N ALA A 757 39.02 -45.36 16.63
CA ALA A 757 40.26 -44.90 17.25
C ALA A 757 41.41 -45.86 16.99
N THR A 758 42.54 -45.32 16.51
CA THR A 758 43.81 -46.03 16.36
C THR A 758 44.84 -45.34 17.25
N ILE A 759 45.45 -46.08 18.17
CA ILE A 759 46.46 -45.60 19.11
C ILE A 759 47.74 -46.38 18.83
N ASN A 760 48.81 -45.69 18.45
CA ASN A 760 50.07 -46.32 18.09
C ASN A 760 51.24 -45.67 18.82
N ASN A 761 52.21 -46.46 19.28
CA ASN A 761 53.43 -45.96 19.91
C ASN A 761 53.16 -44.92 21.02
N SER A 762 52.13 -45.13 21.85
CA SER A 762 51.63 -44.12 22.78
C SER A 762 51.53 -44.67 24.21
N VAL A 763 51.56 -43.76 25.19
CA VAL A 763 51.48 -44.10 26.62
C VAL A 763 50.23 -43.47 27.24
N LEU A 764 49.35 -44.30 27.79
CA LEU A 764 48.15 -43.85 28.49
C LEU A 764 48.30 -44.18 29.97
N HIS A 765 48.47 -43.18 30.84
CA HIS A 765 48.75 -43.44 32.25
C HIS A 765 48.12 -42.53 33.29
N GLY A 766 47.85 -43.08 34.48
CA GLY A 766 47.28 -42.32 35.59
C GLY A 766 45.88 -41.74 35.32
N ASN A 767 45.17 -42.21 34.29
CA ASN A 767 43.83 -41.72 33.97
C ASN A 767 42.77 -42.43 34.81
N SER A 768 41.62 -41.78 35.04
CA SER A 768 40.56 -42.30 35.89
C SER A 768 39.16 -42.16 35.28
N ALA A 769 38.33 -43.20 35.35
CA ALA A 769 36.91 -43.10 35.00
C ALA A 769 36.02 -44.11 35.74
N GLY A 770 34.71 -44.02 35.62
CA GLY A 770 33.81 -45.07 36.13
C GLY A 770 33.87 -46.37 35.29
N ALA A 771 34.00 -46.21 33.97
CA ALA A 771 34.18 -47.29 33.00
C ALA A 771 35.35 -46.96 32.05
N GLY A 772 36.34 -47.83 31.92
CA GLY A 772 37.49 -47.59 31.04
C GLY A 772 38.41 -46.51 31.60
N GLY A 773 39.21 -46.83 32.62
CA GLY A 773 40.08 -45.85 33.29
C GLY A 773 41.02 -45.16 32.28
N ALA A 774 41.56 -45.90 31.31
CA ALA A 774 42.18 -45.30 30.13
C ALA A 774 41.17 -45.11 29.00
N VAL A 775 40.61 -46.19 28.46
CA VAL A 775 39.76 -46.15 27.26
C VAL A 775 38.42 -46.84 27.48
N ALA A 776 37.33 -46.16 27.11
CA ALA A 776 36.02 -46.77 26.95
C ALA A 776 35.68 -46.89 25.46
N ASN A 777 35.45 -48.11 24.98
CA ASN A 777 35.09 -48.40 23.59
C ASN A 777 33.63 -48.84 23.51
N ALA A 778 32.79 -48.02 22.89
CA ALA A 778 31.34 -48.26 22.83
C ALA A 778 30.95 -49.46 21.94
N VAL A 779 29.67 -49.78 21.93
CA VAL A 779 29.12 -50.84 21.08
C VAL A 779 29.24 -50.48 19.60
N GLY A 780 29.60 -51.46 18.76
CA GLY A 780 29.61 -51.32 17.30
C GLY A 780 30.79 -50.55 16.72
N VAL A 781 31.76 -50.14 17.55
CA VAL A 781 32.87 -49.28 17.14
C VAL A 781 34.24 -49.95 17.26
N THR A 782 35.24 -49.44 16.51
CA THR A 782 36.57 -50.06 16.44
C THR A 782 37.62 -49.26 17.19
N LEU A 783 38.36 -49.95 18.05
CA LEU A 783 39.54 -49.48 18.74
C LEU A 783 40.72 -50.40 18.41
N THR A 784 41.80 -49.82 17.89
CA THR A 784 43.06 -50.51 17.64
C THR A 784 44.15 -49.84 18.46
N ILE A 785 44.89 -50.62 19.25
CA ILE A 785 46.02 -50.14 20.05
C ILE A 785 47.24 -50.99 19.72
N THR A 786 48.28 -50.37 19.20
CA THR A 786 49.51 -51.03 18.75
C THR A 786 50.75 -50.41 19.38
N ASN A 787 51.77 -51.21 19.71
CA ASN A 787 53.08 -50.72 20.17
C ASN A 787 52.99 -49.74 21.36
N SER A 788 52.00 -49.90 22.23
CA SER A 788 51.60 -48.87 23.20
C SER A 788 51.56 -49.41 24.63
N THR A 789 51.62 -48.51 25.61
CA THR A 789 51.62 -48.85 27.04
C THR A 789 50.43 -48.23 27.75
N ILE A 790 49.70 -49.04 28.52
CA ILE A 790 48.57 -48.59 29.32
C ILE A 790 48.87 -48.88 30.79
N ILE A 791 49.16 -47.84 31.57
CA ILE A 791 49.70 -48.00 32.92
C ILE A 791 49.02 -47.19 34.01
N SER A 792 48.79 -47.80 35.17
CA SER A 792 48.33 -47.10 36.38
C SER A 792 47.00 -46.34 36.21
N ASN A 793 46.14 -46.80 35.31
CA ASN A 793 44.81 -46.22 35.13
C ASN A 793 43.81 -46.85 36.09
N VAL A 794 42.80 -46.09 36.51
CA VAL A 794 41.88 -46.46 37.58
C VAL A 794 40.43 -46.40 37.10
N ALA A 795 39.68 -47.48 37.29
CA ALA A 795 38.23 -47.49 37.16
C ALA A 795 37.55 -47.39 38.55
N SER A 796 36.99 -46.23 38.87
CA SER A 796 36.41 -45.86 40.17
C SER A 796 34.92 -45.49 40.02
N GLY A 797 34.04 -46.48 39.83
CA GLY A 797 32.59 -46.25 39.70
C GLY A 797 31.72 -47.27 40.44
N GLY A 798 30.74 -46.80 41.23
CA GLY A 798 29.65 -47.62 41.77
C GLY A 798 29.99 -48.62 42.89
N VAL A 799 28.96 -49.35 43.34
CA VAL A 799 29.01 -50.30 44.49
C VAL A 799 29.88 -51.53 44.20
N LEU A 800 30.10 -51.89 42.93
CA LEU A 800 30.91 -53.03 42.51
C LEU A 800 32.38 -52.67 42.18
N GLY A 801 32.74 -51.39 42.33
CA GLY A 801 33.97 -50.81 41.78
C GLY A 801 33.87 -50.63 40.25
N GLY A 802 34.64 -49.68 39.69
CA GLY A 802 34.53 -49.36 38.26
C GLY A 802 34.92 -50.53 37.35
N THR A 803 34.63 -50.43 36.06
CA THR A 803 34.86 -51.54 35.10
C THR A 803 35.93 -51.17 34.09
N GLY A 804 36.90 -52.06 33.83
CA GLY A 804 37.92 -51.83 32.80
C GLY A 804 38.96 -50.80 33.24
N GLY A 805 39.92 -51.17 34.08
CA GLY A 805 40.92 -50.23 34.62
C GLY A 805 41.75 -49.58 33.50
N ALA A 806 42.25 -50.38 32.57
CA ALA A 806 42.79 -49.92 31.30
C ALA A 806 41.69 -49.73 30.26
N VAL A 807 41.06 -50.82 29.79
CA VAL A 807 40.05 -50.75 28.72
C VAL A 807 38.71 -51.34 29.18
N ASN A 808 37.62 -50.61 28.94
CA ASN A 808 36.27 -51.16 28.94
C ASN A 808 35.80 -51.25 27.49
N ASN A 809 35.48 -52.47 27.04
CA ASN A 809 35.10 -52.73 25.65
C ASN A 809 33.67 -53.27 25.55
N ALA A 810 32.92 -52.69 24.63
CA ALA A 810 31.63 -53.19 24.13
C ALA A 810 31.61 -53.33 22.60
N GLY A 811 32.66 -52.86 21.92
CA GLY A 811 32.82 -52.89 20.47
C GLY A 811 33.88 -53.89 20.01
N ARG A 812 34.64 -53.51 18.99
CA ARG A 812 35.79 -54.27 18.47
C ARG A 812 37.10 -53.67 18.99
N LEU A 813 37.82 -54.42 19.80
CA LEU A 813 39.16 -54.11 20.28
C LEU A 813 40.21 -55.00 19.60
N THR A 814 41.26 -54.38 19.07
CA THR A 814 42.52 -55.04 18.72
C THR A 814 43.61 -54.45 19.60
N LEU A 815 44.29 -55.30 20.38
CA LEU A 815 45.42 -54.94 21.22
C LEU A 815 46.64 -55.75 20.74
N GLU A 816 47.67 -55.07 20.25
CA GLU A 816 48.82 -55.73 19.63
C GLU A 816 50.15 -55.08 20.03
N ASN A 817 51.15 -55.89 20.38
CA ASN A 817 52.47 -55.41 20.83
C ASN A 817 52.35 -54.38 21.97
N ALA A 818 51.58 -54.70 23.01
CA ALA A 818 51.17 -53.71 24.01
C ALA A 818 51.43 -54.20 25.45
N THR A 819 51.87 -53.28 26.31
CA THR A 819 52.04 -53.55 27.75
C THR A 819 50.91 -52.91 28.53
N VAL A 820 50.16 -53.70 29.31
CA VAL A 820 49.05 -53.24 30.16
C VAL A 820 49.37 -53.60 31.61
N THR A 821 49.73 -52.60 32.42
CA THR A 821 50.24 -52.87 33.77
C THR A 821 49.84 -51.88 34.85
N GLY A 822 49.74 -52.33 36.11
CA GLY A 822 49.45 -51.43 37.23
C GLY A 822 48.04 -50.83 37.24
N ASN A 823 47.15 -51.25 36.34
CA ASN A 823 45.81 -50.69 36.26
C ASN A 823 44.91 -51.28 37.36
N ARG A 824 43.92 -50.49 37.83
CA ARG A 824 43.04 -50.86 38.93
C ARG A 824 41.57 -50.74 38.56
N ALA A 825 40.73 -51.70 38.97
CA ALA A 825 39.28 -51.65 38.77
C ALA A 825 38.49 -52.39 39.85
N GLY A 826 37.16 -52.29 39.81
CA GLY A 826 36.23 -53.26 40.39
C GLY A 826 36.31 -54.60 39.68
N GLN A 827 36.08 -54.58 38.37
CA GLN A 827 36.12 -55.76 37.50
C GLN A 827 36.94 -55.49 36.24
N GLY A 828 37.76 -56.46 35.82
CA GLY A 828 38.53 -56.37 34.58
C GLY A 828 39.58 -55.26 34.62
N ALA A 829 40.62 -55.38 35.43
CA ALA A 829 41.54 -54.24 35.62
C ALA A 829 42.40 -53.94 34.38
N ALA A 830 42.76 -54.93 33.56
CA ALA A 830 43.31 -54.67 32.23
C ALA A 830 42.20 -54.54 31.16
N LEU A 831 41.26 -55.47 31.13
CA LEU A 831 40.12 -55.44 30.22
C LEU A 831 38.83 -55.87 30.92
N TYR A 832 37.79 -55.06 30.75
CA TYR A 832 36.41 -55.48 30.98
C TYR A 832 35.69 -55.58 29.64
N GLN A 833 35.22 -56.78 29.29
CA GLN A 833 34.60 -57.07 28.00
C GLN A 833 33.12 -57.41 28.16
N THR A 834 32.27 -56.67 27.44
CA THR A 834 30.81 -56.80 27.57
C THR A 834 30.15 -57.36 26.32
N GLN A 835 30.55 -56.88 25.14
CA GLN A 835 29.97 -57.20 23.85
C GLN A 835 31.05 -57.08 22.75
N GLY A 836 30.72 -57.49 21.53
CA GLY A 836 31.65 -57.41 20.40
C GLY A 836 32.84 -58.36 20.54
N THR A 837 34.02 -57.93 20.09
CA THR A 837 35.23 -58.77 20.01
C THR A 837 36.43 -58.09 20.63
N ALA A 838 37.26 -58.83 21.35
CA ALA A 838 38.58 -58.37 21.79
C ALA A 838 39.66 -59.35 21.30
N THR A 839 40.71 -58.84 20.65
CA THR A 839 41.82 -59.66 20.11
C THR A 839 43.13 -59.18 20.72
N PHE A 840 43.87 -60.10 21.33
CA PHE A 840 45.18 -59.86 21.95
C PHE A 840 46.25 -60.61 21.17
N ARG A 841 47.31 -59.90 20.74
CA ARG A 841 48.48 -60.47 20.05
C ARG A 841 49.76 -59.84 20.56
N HIS A 842 50.69 -60.63 21.10
CA HIS A 842 51.93 -60.08 21.68
C HIS A 842 51.61 -59.01 22.74
N VAL A 843 50.82 -59.37 23.75
CA VAL A 843 50.41 -58.43 24.82
C VAL A 843 50.91 -58.93 26.15
N THR A 844 51.58 -58.06 26.91
CA THR A 844 51.93 -58.32 28.31
C THR A 844 50.90 -57.64 29.22
N VAL A 845 50.08 -58.43 29.90
CA VAL A 845 49.13 -57.98 30.92
C VAL A 845 49.66 -58.37 32.30
N ALA A 846 50.18 -57.41 33.07
CA ALA A 846 50.80 -57.75 34.34
C ALA A 846 50.58 -56.74 35.48
N ASN A 847 50.62 -57.18 36.74
CA ASN A 847 50.49 -56.31 37.92
C ASN A 847 49.20 -55.46 37.96
N ASN A 848 48.13 -55.90 37.30
CA ASN A 848 46.83 -55.21 37.35
C ASN A 848 46.00 -55.75 38.52
N THR A 849 45.20 -54.90 39.17
CA THR A 849 44.47 -55.28 40.39
C THR A 849 42.98 -54.99 40.28
N ALA A 850 42.15 -56.03 40.40
CA ALA A 850 40.70 -55.91 40.48
C ALA A 850 40.20 -56.23 41.90
N THR A 851 39.28 -55.42 42.43
CA THR A 851 38.73 -55.68 43.78
C THR A 851 37.69 -56.81 43.80
N THR A 852 37.01 -57.06 42.69
CA THR A 852 35.94 -58.08 42.59
C THR A 852 36.34 -59.26 41.71
N ALA A 853 36.66 -59.06 40.43
CA ALA A 853 36.98 -60.15 39.49
C ALA A 853 37.83 -59.71 38.29
N GLY A 854 38.60 -60.64 37.71
CA GLY A 854 39.42 -60.43 36.51
C GLY A 854 40.49 -59.35 36.67
N GLY A 855 41.57 -59.68 37.38
CA GLY A 855 42.71 -58.80 37.60
C GLY A 855 43.36 -58.44 36.27
N GLY A 856 43.47 -59.41 35.36
CA GLY A 856 43.75 -59.16 33.95
C GLY A 856 42.44 -58.86 33.21
N ILE A 857 41.73 -59.92 32.83
CA ILE A 857 40.56 -59.82 31.93
C ILE A 857 39.32 -60.34 32.64
N TYR A 858 38.23 -59.59 32.57
CA TYR A 858 36.89 -60.04 32.92
C TYR A 858 35.94 -59.87 31.75
N ALA A 859 35.49 -60.99 31.15
CA ALA A 859 34.54 -60.99 30.05
C ALA A 859 33.17 -61.49 30.51
N ILE A 860 32.13 -60.68 30.36
CA ILE A 860 30.75 -61.08 30.68
C ILE A 860 29.91 -61.42 29.44
N GLY A 861 30.38 -61.04 28.25
CA GLY A 861 29.75 -61.30 26.96
C GLY A 861 30.70 -61.00 25.80
N GLY A 862 30.24 -61.16 24.55
CA GLY A 862 31.10 -61.07 23.37
C GLY A 862 32.14 -62.20 23.28
N THR A 863 33.15 -62.03 22.43
CA THR A 863 34.28 -62.97 22.30
C THR A 863 35.60 -62.28 22.61
N THR A 864 36.50 -62.99 23.29
CA THR A 864 37.88 -62.55 23.52
C THR A 864 38.83 -63.63 23.04
N SER A 865 39.77 -63.30 22.16
CA SER A 865 40.78 -64.21 21.63
C SER A 865 42.17 -63.78 22.06
N LEU A 866 42.91 -64.69 22.67
CA LEU A 866 44.25 -64.46 23.20
C LEU A 866 45.26 -65.25 22.39
N ALA A 867 46.25 -64.60 21.80
CA ALA A 867 47.35 -65.25 21.10
C ALA A 867 48.69 -64.63 21.48
N ASN A 868 49.72 -65.45 21.63
CA ASN A 868 51.10 -65.00 21.90
C ASN A 868 51.19 -63.96 23.04
N SER A 869 50.37 -64.09 24.09
CA SER A 869 50.21 -63.07 25.13
C SER A 869 50.49 -63.60 26.54
N LEU A 870 50.93 -62.71 27.42
CA LEU A 870 51.37 -63.04 28.78
C LEU A 870 50.45 -62.41 29.83
N PHE A 871 50.07 -63.18 30.84
CA PHE A 871 49.23 -62.76 31.96
C PHE A 871 49.91 -63.05 33.29
N ALA A 872 50.49 -62.03 33.93
CA ALA A 872 51.38 -62.23 35.08
C ALA A 872 51.04 -61.34 36.30
N ALA A 873 50.98 -61.91 37.50
CA ALA A 873 50.80 -61.18 38.76
C ALA A 873 49.60 -60.21 38.77
N ASN A 874 48.50 -60.55 38.07
CA ASN A 874 47.28 -59.76 38.10
C ASN A 874 46.38 -60.20 39.27
N GLY A 875 46.17 -59.33 40.26
CA GLY A 875 45.45 -59.63 41.50
C GLY A 875 43.94 -59.47 41.40
N THR A 876 43.19 -60.34 42.09
CA THR A 876 41.73 -60.29 42.22
C THR A 876 41.29 -60.48 43.67
N GLY A 877 40.19 -59.83 44.09
CA GLY A 877 39.53 -60.14 45.36
C GLY A 877 38.75 -61.45 45.34
N ALA A 878 38.21 -61.85 44.18
CA ALA A 878 37.58 -63.16 43.95
C ALA A 878 37.70 -63.60 42.47
N GLY A 879 37.57 -64.90 42.20
CA GLY A 879 37.51 -65.45 40.84
C GLY A 879 38.83 -65.46 40.06
N ALA A 880 38.72 -65.85 38.78
CA ALA A 880 39.83 -65.99 37.85
C ALA A 880 40.48 -64.64 37.51
N SER A 881 41.80 -64.65 37.27
CA SER A 881 42.55 -63.47 36.85
C SER A 881 42.28 -63.10 35.39
N VAL A 882 42.03 -64.12 34.58
CA VAL A 882 41.57 -64.03 33.19
C VAL A 882 40.38 -64.98 33.07
N GLY A 883 39.21 -64.49 32.67
CA GLY A 883 38.01 -65.31 32.48
C GLY A 883 36.72 -64.51 32.59
N GLY A 884 35.62 -65.16 32.97
CA GLY A 884 34.31 -64.55 33.21
C GLY A 884 33.17 -65.44 32.71
N THR A 885 31.97 -64.88 32.55
CA THR A 885 30.80 -65.60 32.02
C THR A 885 30.72 -65.57 30.49
N GLY A 886 31.45 -64.64 29.85
CA GLY A 886 31.63 -64.56 28.39
C GLY A 886 32.79 -65.43 27.91
N GLY A 887 32.78 -65.77 26.61
CA GLY A 887 33.79 -66.64 26.02
C GLY A 887 35.17 -65.99 25.88
N VAL A 888 36.15 -66.48 26.63
CA VAL A 888 37.58 -66.17 26.43
C VAL A 888 38.27 -67.41 25.88
N THR A 889 38.78 -67.29 24.65
CA THR A 889 39.41 -68.37 23.89
C THR A 889 40.92 -68.21 23.88
N ASN A 890 41.62 -69.29 24.22
CA ASN A 890 43.06 -69.40 24.02
C ASN A 890 43.36 -69.84 22.58
N ALA A 891 43.90 -68.95 21.76
CA ALA A 891 44.27 -69.23 20.37
C ALA A 891 45.71 -69.77 20.21
N GLY A 892 46.45 -69.96 21.32
CA GLY A 892 47.81 -70.51 21.32
C GLY A 892 48.90 -69.50 21.70
N GLY A 893 50.03 -70.02 22.19
CA GLY A 893 51.23 -69.23 22.47
C GLY A 893 51.14 -68.33 23.71
N ASN A 894 50.18 -68.53 24.60
CA ASN A 894 49.98 -67.70 25.79
C ASN A 894 50.64 -68.31 27.04
N LEU A 895 50.90 -67.47 28.07
CA LEU A 895 51.43 -67.90 29.37
C LEU A 895 50.73 -67.19 30.54
N CYS A 896 50.57 -67.87 31.69
CA CYS A 896 49.91 -67.34 32.90
C CYS A 896 50.75 -67.58 34.18
N TRP A 897 50.89 -66.58 35.07
CA TRP A 897 51.71 -66.66 36.31
C TRP A 897 51.40 -65.57 37.37
N PRO A 898 51.85 -65.71 38.63
CA PRO A 898 51.05 -66.25 39.69
C PRO A 898 50.17 -65.19 40.40
N THR A 899 48.89 -65.13 40.10
CA THR A 899 47.83 -64.68 41.04
C THR A 899 46.49 -64.87 40.34
N GLY A 900 45.66 -65.79 40.84
CA GLY A 900 44.39 -66.18 40.22
C GLY A 900 44.54 -67.12 39.02
N THR A 901 43.56 -68.00 38.81
CA THR A 901 43.54 -68.96 37.69
C THR A 901 43.23 -68.23 36.37
N CYS A 902 43.91 -68.56 35.27
CA CYS A 902 43.46 -68.21 33.92
C CYS A 902 42.41 -69.23 33.49
N ASN A 903 41.13 -68.89 33.63
CA ASN A 903 40.00 -69.76 33.32
C ASN A 903 39.53 -69.52 31.87
N VAL A 904 40.23 -70.13 30.93
CA VAL A 904 39.99 -70.01 29.48
C VAL A 904 40.03 -71.38 28.84
N THR A 905 39.38 -71.54 27.69
CA THR A 905 39.35 -72.82 26.95
C THR A 905 39.92 -72.65 25.54
N PRO A 906 40.89 -73.49 25.11
CA PRO A 906 41.69 -74.44 25.91
C PRO A 906 42.52 -73.76 27.02
N ALA A 907 42.98 -74.51 28.03
CA ALA A 907 43.74 -73.96 29.15
C ALA A 907 45.07 -73.30 28.70
N ILE A 908 45.50 -72.25 29.39
CA ILE A 908 46.79 -71.58 29.16
C ILE A 908 47.89 -72.24 30.03
N PRO A 909 49.07 -72.54 29.48
CA PRO A 909 50.23 -73.02 30.26
C PRO A 909 50.59 -72.10 31.43
N TYR A 910 50.98 -72.70 32.55
CA TYR A 910 51.29 -71.98 33.78
C TYR A 910 52.77 -72.10 34.14
N ALA A 911 53.54 -71.02 33.96
CA ALA A 911 54.97 -70.98 34.29
C ALA A 911 55.47 -69.55 34.48
N ASP A 912 56.56 -69.38 35.23
CA ASP A 912 57.14 -68.07 35.52
C ASP A 912 57.69 -67.40 34.26
N PRO A 913 57.17 -66.22 33.85
CA PRO A 913 57.72 -65.44 32.76
C PRO A 913 58.96 -64.65 33.15
N LEU A 914 59.39 -64.62 34.41
CA LEU A 914 60.54 -63.84 34.90
C LEU A 914 60.55 -62.41 34.33
N LEU A 915 59.51 -61.63 34.65
CA LEU A 915 59.39 -60.25 34.17
C LEU A 915 60.35 -59.31 34.92
N GLY A 916 61.01 -58.45 34.17
CA GLY A 916 61.83 -57.35 34.69
C GLY A 916 61.01 -56.14 35.14
N ALA A 917 61.70 -55.10 35.61
CA ALA A 917 61.08 -53.83 35.96
C ALA A 917 60.55 -53.11 34.71
N LEU A 918 59.51 -52.30 34.88
CA LEU A 918 59.00 -51.45 33.81
C LEU A 918 60.06 -50.42 33.40
N GLY A 919 60.35 -50.32 32.11
CA GLY A 919 61.31 -49.37 31.58
C GLY A 919 61.25 -49.25 30.07
N ILE A 920 62.00 -48.30 29.52
CA ILE A 920 62.14 -48.14 28.07
C ILE A 920 63.38 -48.92 27.64
N TYR A 921 63.18 -50.03 26.94
CA TYR A 921 64.25 -50.93 26.47
C TYR A 921 64.46 -50.84 24.96
N LEU A 922 63.37 -50.68 24.21
CA LEU A 922 63.34 -50.38 22.77
C LEU A 922 62.13 -49.49 22.44
N GLY A 923 62.27 -48.60 21.45
CA GLY A 923 61.21 -47.68 21.06
C GLY A 923 60.95 -46.58 22.12
N ALA A 924 59.76 -45.98 22.06
CA ALA A 924 59.40 -44.84 22.94
C ALA A 924 58.48 -45.23 24.11
N SER A 925 57.89 -46.42 24.09
CA SER A 925 56.86 -46.85 25.06
C SER A 925 57.46 -47.82 26.11
N PRO A 926 57.18 -47.66 27.42
CA PRO A 926 57.71 -48.54 28.46
C PRO A 926 57.15 -49.97 28.41
N VAL A 927 58.00 -50.98 28.56
CA VAL A 927 57.62 -52.39 28.53
C VAL A 927 58.14 -53.14 29.76
N LEU A 928 57.61 -54.35 29.99
CA LEU A 928 58.09 -55.28 31.02
C LEU A 928 58.90 -56.39 30.33
N PRO A 929 60.25 -56.29 30.31
CA PRO A 929 61.08 -57.19 29.53
C PRO A 929 61.11 -58.60 30.13
N LEU A 930 61.27 -59.60 29.28
CA LEU A 930 61.57 -60.97 29.72
C LEU A 930 63.03 -61.09 30.16
N LEU A 931 63.26 -61.54 31.39
CA LEU A 931 64.61 -61.79 31.89
C LEU A 931 65.19 -63.11 31.35
N PRO A 932 66.53 -63.28 31.34
CA PRO A 932 67.16 -64.54 30.94
C PRO A 932 66.59 -65.75 31.68
N GLY A 933 66.29 -66.82 30.93
CA GLY A 933 65.68 -68.06 31.47
C GLY A 933 64.15 -68.04 31.57
N SER A 934 63.49 -66.98 31.11
CA SER A 934 62.04 -66.86 31.11
C SER A 934 61.36 -67.95 30.28
N ASN A 935 60.29 -68.55 30.82
CA ASN A 935 59.45 -69.51 30.10
C ASN A 935 58.56 -68.87 29.04
N ALA A 936 58.54 -67.54 28.93
CA ALA A 936 57.80 -66.83 27.90
C ALA A 936 58.63 -66.62 26.63
N ILE A 937 59.95 -66.86 26.69
CA ILE A 937 60.84 -66.80 25.53
C ILE A 937 60.55 -67.99 24.64
N ASP A 938 60.33 -67.73 23.34
CA ASP A 938 60.02 -68.77 22.33
C ASP A 938 58.75 -69.61 22.62
N ALA A 939 57.88 -69.16 23.54
CA ALA A 939 56.67 -69.89 23.95
C ALA A 939 55.43 -69.61 23.08
N GLY A 940 55.52 -68.68 22.14
CA GLY A 940 54.47 -68.30 21.19
C GLY A 940 54.34 -69.26 20.00
N THR A 941 53.15 -69.29 19.39
CA THR A 941 52.87 -70.04 18.15
C THR A 941 53.33 -69.29 16.91
N SER A 942 53.74 -70.03 15.86
CA SER A 942 54.22 -69.46 14.60
C SER A 942 53.11 -68.73 13.82
N GLY A 943 53.47 -67.61 13.19
CA GLY A 943 52.56 -66.73 12.44
C GLY A 943 52.43 -65.34 13.07
N ASN A 944 52.81 -64.29 12.33
CA ASN A 944 52.83 -62.88 12.73
C ASN A 944 53.78 -62.49 13.88
N CYS A 945 54.87 -63.24 14.13
CA CYS A 945 55.88 -62.81 15.11
C CYS A 945 56.48 -61.44 14.74
N LEU A 946 56.84 -60.66 15.76
CA LEU A 946 57.69 -59.49 15.57
C LEU A 946 59.08 -59.89 15.08
N ALA A 947 59.66 -59.10 14.16
CA ALA A 947 61.01 -59.32 13.65
C ALA A 947 62.09 -59.18 14.73
N THR A 948 61.81 -58.34 15.74
CA THR A 948 62.66 -58.09 16.90
C THR A 948 61.76 -58.05 18.13
N ASP A 949 62.15 -58.76 19.20
CA ASP A 949 61.43 -58.69 20.47
C ASP A 949 61.77 -57.40 21.24
N GLN A 950 61.08 -57.18 22.36
CA GLN A 950 61.28 -56.04 23.26
C GLN A 950 62.69 -55.90 23.90
N ARG A 951 63.58 -56.88 23.71
CA ARG A 951 64.99 -56.87 24.19
C ARG A 951 65.98 -56.47 23.09
N GLY A 952 65.53 -56.33 21.84
CA GLY A 952 66.39 -56.04 20.70
C GLY A 952 66.90 -57.29 20.01
N VAL A 953 66.36 -58.45 20.36
CA VAL A 953 66.80 -59.73 19.79
C VAL A 953 65.95 -60.06 18.57
N ALA A 954 66.60 -60.28 17.43
CA ALA A 954 65.94 -60.72 16.22
C ALA A 954 65.28 -62.10 16.42
N ARG A 955 64.05 -62.27 15.94
CA ARG A 955 63.28 -63.51 16.11
C ARG A 955 63.17 -64.24 14.76
N THR A 956 63.22 -65.57 14.81
CA THR A 956 63.02 -66.40 13.61
C THR A 956 61.54 -66.74 13.43
N PRO A 957 61.05 -67.02 12.22
CA PRO A 957 59.62 -67.29 11.98
C PRO A 957 59.06 -68.55 12.67
N ALA A 958 59.89 -69.35 13.35
CA ALA A 958 59.53 -70.65 13.90
C ALA A 958 58.81 -70.57 15.27
N THR A 959 59.13 -69.58 16.12
CA THR A 959 58.56 -69.41 17.47
C THR A 959 58.56 -67.91 17.87
N CYS A 960 57.46 -67.41 18.43
CA CYS A 960 57.38 -66.02 18.96
C CYS A 960 57.61 -66.02 20.48
N ASP A 961 57.83 -64.85 21.09
CA ASP A 961 57.70 -64.72 22.56
C ASP A 961 56.22 -64.60 22.94
N SER A 962 55.88 -65.06 24.15
CA SER A 962 54.59 -64.78 24.78
C SER A 962 54.67 -63.43 25.49
N GLY A 963 53.95 -62.43 24.99
CA GLY A 963 53.96 -61.07 25.52
C GLY A 963 54.36 -60.03 24.48
N ALA A 964 54.38 -58.77 24.92
CA ALA A 964 54.71 -57.58 24.13
C ALA A 964 56.16 -57.49 23.68
#